data_AF-A0A374CDN7-F1
#
_entry.id   AF-A0A374CDN7-F1
#
_cell.length_a   1.000
_cell.length_b   1.000
_cell.length_c   1.000
_cell.angle_alpha   90.00
_cell.angle_beta   90.00
_cell.angle_gamma   90.00
#
_symmetry.space_group_name_H-M   'P 1'
#
loop_
_entity.id
_entity.type
_entity.pdbx_description
1 polymer ?
#
loop_
_entity_poly.entity_id
_entity_poly.type
_entity_poly.pdbx_seq_one_letter_code
_entity_poly.pdbx_strand_id
1 'polypeptide(L)'
;MASGKLNPKGNPAFWDEQNAPAYSVMGKDTTCQVFLYSPDPTQGLHLAYLSDNEKWIEVGQLCASDYGPWGSGKKMYSPSVVQANDGTWRALWSVGELFPQFAVAYSEDLVTWRPQDYPIVAEKGVKSPVAYQMEDGNFDIYIKTAKGKRYVQASQDFRTFVEDSLEASADEILWDKDSVLINGKMQKGDEFEIPAVHLNYIRAWFKALDEENRENNRQIPKTNQELAALVKEYNDRQVAMHGEKAVLTQMDESDRIEAKLVVDGKQTKRISDKLIGIFFEDISRAADGGLCAELLQNGDFEYNKDDRKHSWNATTAWQGVDLSSVSVENGVSKNNPHYAVLGATPIYNIGWDGISILRGARDAKKEGKHAASYYDVSLYARCLNGKNKQLMVALVDEAGDVISQAKVKVVGNEWSEYKAQLVITDKYQGNLEEGKGIRFALIPKGETQVGIDLVSLKPHDTYKGHGLRKDLAEKIAELKPKFVRFPGGCMLHGQGLDNIYHWKETVGPLKDRKPARNLWNYHQTRQLGFYEYFQWCEDMGAEPLPVLAAGVPCQNSQPNAQGLCGQQGGIPMDQMPQYVQDVLDLVEWANGDPATSSWAKMRADAGHPAPFNLKMIGIGNEDLISTTFKERYLMICKALKQKYPDIEVVGTVGPFHYPSSDYVEGWKIAKENRQYIDAVDEHYYEKPGWFINHQDYYDHYDRSMPKVYLGEYAANGNNEVDRALAEGIHLCNVERNGDVVEMASYAPLLCKDGYANWNPDMMYFNNNKVRATESYQVQKMFSVHSGDVYIASDLQLPEVLKRYVGVSVVKDSKSGKVWLKIVNSLPRTLKLKLSGLTQKEIEIGPRQSNVWAL
;
A
#
# COMPACT_ATOMS: atom_id res chain seq x y z
N MET A 1 -17.36 -22.66 -35.20
CA MET A 1 -16.20 -21.75 -35.07
C MET A 1 -16.73 -20.47 -34.45
N ALA A 2 -16.67 -20.37 -33.12
CA ALA A 2 -16.99 -19.16 -32.39
C ALA A 2 -15.65 -18.48 -32.08
N SER A 3 -15.43 -17.29 -32.64
CA SER A 3 -14.31 -16.43 -32.27
C SER A 3 -14.75 -15.54 -31.12
N GLY A 4 -14.66 -16.06 -29.88
CA GLY A 4 -14.75 -15.21 -28.70
C GLY A 4 -13.54 -14.27 -28.65
N LYS A 5 -13.78 -12.98 -28.39
CA LYS A 5 -12.69 -12.04 -28.08
C LYS A 5 -12.22 -12.36 -26.66
N LEU A 6 -11.12 -13.07 -26.55
CA LEU A 6 -10.40 -13.22 -25.29
C LEU A 6 -9.47 -12.00 -25.20
N ASN A 7 -9.65 -11.15 -24.18
CA ASN A 7 -8.59 -10.21 -23.79
C ASN A 7 -7.97 -10.66 -22.46
N PRO A 8 -7.04 -11.62 -22.51
CA PRO A 8 -6.31 -12.09 -21.35
C PRO A 8 -5.10 -11.20 -21.02
N LYS A 9 -4.84 -10.11 -21.75
CA LYS A 9 -3.64 -9.25 -21.60
C LYS A 9 -3.71 -8.26 -20.41
N GLY A 10 -4.49 -8.57 -19.38
CA GLY A 10 -4.73 -7.65 -18.26
C GLY A 10 -5.41 -6.32 -18.61
N ASN A 11 -5.74 -6.03 -19.88
CA ASN A 11 -6.55 -4.86 -20.22
C ASN A 11 -8.02 -5.19 -19.95
N PRO A 12 -8.70 -4.50 -19.02
CA PRO A 12 -10.08 -4.77 -18.74
C PRO A 12 -10.89 -4.69 -20.03
N ALA A 13 -11.79 -5.64 -20.26
CA ALA A 13 -12.82 -5.55 -21.29
C ALA A 13 -13.67 -4.25 -21.18
N PHE A 14 -13.53 -3.51 -20.09
CA PHE A 14 -14.15 -2.21 -19.81
C PHE A 14 -13.82 -1.12 -20.85
N TRP A 15 -12.65 -1.15 -21.50
CA TRP A 15 -12.23 -0.13 -22.47
C TRP A 15 -12.66 -0.42 -23.91
N ASP A 16 -13.17 -1.62 -24.19
CA ASP A 16 -13.79 -1.94 -25.47
C ASP A 16 -15.29 -1.60 -25.41
N GLU A 17 -15.75 -0.63 -26.20
CA GLU A 17 -17.13 -0.09 -26.25
C GLU A 17 -18.25 -1.09 -26.66
N GLN A 18 -18.05 -2.40 -26.57
CA GLN A 18 -19.03 -3.37 -27.06
C GLN A 18 -19.73 -4.10 -25.90
N ASN A 19 -20.93 -3.61 -25.54
CA ASN A 19 -21.95 -4.28 -24.72
C ASN A 19 -22.48 -5.61 -25.32
N ALA A 20 -21.69 -6.30 -26.15
CA ALA A 20 -22.04 -7.62 -26.66
C ALA A 20 -21.68 -8.67 -25.61
N PRO A 21 -22.54 -9.66 -25.34
CA PRO A 21 -22.20 -10.74 -24.42
C PRO A 21 -20.94 -11.47 -24.91
N ALA A 22 -20.08 -11.90 -23.98
CA ALA A 22 -18.81 -12.56 -24.28
C ALA A 22 -18.97 -13.81 -25.18
N TYR A 23 -20.16 -14.42 -25.14
CA TYR A 23 -20.64 -15.44 -26.06
C TYR A 23 -22.17 -15.33 -26.23
N SER A 24 -22.72 -15.91 -27.31
CA SER A 24 -24.17 -15.99 -27.52
C SER A 24 -24.58 -17.45 -27.74
N VAL A 25 -25.58 -17.91 -26.99
CA VAL A 25 -26.16 -19.25 -27.19
C VAL A 25 -27.01 -19.24 -28.45
N MET A 26 -26.62 -20.06 -29.44
CA MET A 26 -27.47 -20.29 -30.61
C MET A 26 -28.36 -21.48 -30.28
N GLY A 27 -29.67 -21.43 -30.55
CA GLY A 27 -30.67 -22.46 -30.16
C GLY A 27 -30.50 -23.88 -30.73
N LYS A 28 -29.27 -24.27 -31.10
CA LYS A 28 -28.79 -25.61 -31.48
C LYS A 28 -27.50 -26.02 -30.75
N ASP A 29 -27.05 -25.29 -29.74
CA ASP A 29 -25.84 -25.64 -28.98
C ASP A 29 -26.05 -26.93 -28.18
N THR A 30 -25.08 -27.85 -28.24
CA THR A 30 -25.04 -29.04 -27.38
C THR A 30 -24.75 -28.63 -25.93
N THR A 31 -25.37 -29.30 -24.96
CA THR A 31 -25.04 -29.11 -23.54
C THR A 31 -23.90 -30.02 -23.11
N CYS A 32 -23.21 -29.64 -22.03
CA CYS A 32 -22.21 -30.46 -21.36
C CYS A 32 -22.38 -30.33 -19.84
N GLN A 33 -22.05 -31.41 -19.12
CA GLN A 33 -22.07 -31.40 -17.66
C GLN A 33 -20.80 -30.75 -17.10
N VAL A 34 -21.00 -29.84 -16.15
CA VAL A 34 -19.96 -29.20 -15.34
C VAL A 34 -20.22 -29.42 -13.86
N PHE A 35 -19.16 -29.40 -13.08
CA PHE A 35 -19.19 -29.60 -11.64
C PHE A 35 -18.40 -28.50 -10.95
N LEU A 36 -19.06 -27.78 -10.04
CA LEU A 36 -18.47 -26.69 -9.27
C LEU A 36 -18.20 -27.14 -7.83
N TYR A 37 -16.97 -26.97 -7.37
CA TYR A 37 -16.51 -27.52 -6.10
C TYR A 37 -15.34 -26.71 -5.52
N SER A 38 -15.02 -26.93 -4.24
CA SER A 38 -13.79 -26.40 -3.64
C SER A 38 -12.91 -27.57 -3.21
N PRO A 39 -11.72 -27.79 -3.81
CA PRO A 39 -10.90 -28.95 -3.50
C PRO A 39 -10.35 -28.95 -2.05
N ASP A 40 -10.10 -27.76 -1.50
CA ASP A 40 -9.71 -27.50 -0.10
C ASP A 40 -10.17 -26.08 0.27
N PRO A 41 -10.43 -25.76 1.57
CA PRO A 41 -10.84 -24.42 1.96
C PRO A 41 -9.90 -23.29 1.55
N THR A 42 -8.63 -23.57 1.29
CA THR A 42 -7.65 -22.56 0.82
C THR A 42 -7.57 -22.43 -0.70
N GLN A 43 -8.33 -23.24 -1.44
CA GLN A 43 -8.27 -23.34 -2.90
C GLN A 43 -9.48 -22.73 -3.61
N GLY A 44 -10.43 -22.13 -2.91
CA GLY A 44 -11.54 -21.41 -3.56
C GLY A 44 -12.43 -22.32 -4.44
N LEU A 45 -13.23 -21.69 -5.31
CA LEU A 45 -14.19 -22.35 -6.17
C LEU A 45 -13.52 -22.77 -7.47
N HIS A 46 -13.67 -24.03 -7.86
CA HIS A 46 -13.14 -24.64 -9.07
C HIS A 46 -14.27 -25.17 -9.96
N LEU A 47 -13.96 -25.30 -11.25
CA LEU A 47 -14.83 -25.95 -12.24
C LEU A 47 -14.15 -27.18 -12.84
N ALA A 48 -14.90 -28.27 -12.98
CA ALA A 48 -14.56 -29.43 -13.79
C ALA A 48 -15.67 -29.70 -14.82
N TYR A 49 -15.34 -30.40 -15.91
CA TYR A 49 -16.33 -30.85 -16.90
C TYR A 49 -16.25 -32.36 -17.11
N LEU A 50 -17.37 -32.98 -17.47
CA LEU A 50 -17.40 -34.39 -17.85
C LEU A 50 -16.95 -34.55 -19.30
N SER A 51 -15.88 -35.32 -19.50
CA SER A 51 -15.37 -35.63 -20.84
C SER A 51 -16.13 -36.78 -21.50
N ASP A 52 -15.97 -36.93 -22.82
CA ASP A 52 -16.56 -38.02 -23.61
C ASP A 52 -16.20 -39.43 -23.12
N ASN A 53 -15.12 -39.56 -22.34
CA ASN A 53 -14.68 -40.83 -21.73
C ASN A 53 -15.27 -41.02 -20.31
N GLU A 54 -16.32 -40.29 -19.96
CA GLU A 54 -16.99 -40.30 -18.65
C GLU A 54 -16.04 -40.01 -17.48
N LYS A 55 -15.04 -39.16 -17.71
CA LYS A 55 -14.11 -38.69 -16.68
C LYS A 55 -14.25 -37.20 -16.47
N TRP A 56 -14.31 -36.79 -15.20
CA TRP A 56 -14.27 -35.39 -14.81
C TRP A 56 -12.85 -34.83 -14.96
N ILE A 57 -12.74 -33.71 -15.68
CA ILE A 57 -11.48 -33.02 -15.96
C ILE A 57 -11.57 -31.61 -15.37
N GLU A 58 -10.65 -31.29 -14.48
CA GLU A 58 -10.52 -29.97 -13.88
C GLU A 58 -10.13 -28.90 -14.93
N VAL A 59 -10.74 -27.72 -14.83
CA VAL A 59 -10.48 -26.56 -15.69
C VAL A 59 -9.64 -25.52 -14.98
N GLY A 60 -10.02 -25.10 -13.76
CA GLY A 60 -9.29 -24.10 -12.99
C GLY A 60 -10.11 -23.48 -11.85
N GLN A 61 -9.46 -22.60 -11.08
CA GLN A 61 -10.05 -21.83 -9.98
C GLN A 61 -10.81 -20.60 -10.53
N LEU A 62 -12.11 -20.56 -10.32
CA LEU A 62 -13.01 -19.48 -10.74
C LEU A 62 -12.92 -18.23 -9.85
N CYS A 63 -12.92 -18.41 -8.52
CA CYS A 63 -12.78 -17.33 -7.55
C CYS A 63 -12.28 -17.86 -6.19
N ALA A 64 -11.68 -16.99 -5.38
CA ALA A 64 -11.20 -17.30 -4.03
C ALA A 64 -11.86 -16.39 -2.99
N SER A 65 -11.90 -16.81 -1.73
CA SER A 65 -12.47 -16.00 -0.64
C SER A 65 -11.55 -14.83 -0.27
N ASP A 66 -12.07 -13.60 -0.27
CA ASP A 66 -11.34 -12.41 0.19
C ASP A 66 -11.60 -12.06 1.67
N TYR A 67 -12.28 -12.93 2.42
CA TYR A 67 -12.64 -12.69 3.81
C TYR A 67 -11.48 -12.80 4.79
N GLY A 68 -11.39 -11.85 5.72
CA GLY A 68 -10.46 -11.90 6.86
C GLY A 68 -8.99 -11.61 6.51
N PRO A 69 -8.07 -11.77 7.46
CA PRO A 69 -6.66 -11.37 7.30
C PRO A 69 -5.93 -12.23 6.28
N TRP A 70 -4.88 -11.65 5.69
CA TRP A 70 -3.98 -12.34 4.78
C TRP A 70 -3.40 -13.61 5.41
N GLY A 71 -3.19 -14.63 4.57
CA GLY A 71 -2.79 -15.95 5.02
C GLY A 71 -3.98 -16.77 5.54
N SER A 72 -4.19 -16.82 6.86
CA SER A 72 -5.07 -17.83 7.46
C SER A 72 -6.57 -17.58 7.36
N GLY A 73 -7.01 -16.35 7.02
CA GLY A 73 -8.42 -15.96 6.98
C GLY A 73 -9.13 -16.28 5.66
N LYS A 74 -8.39 -16.24 4.54
CA LYS A 74 -8.88 -16.31 3.16
C LYS A 74 -9.35 -17.73 2.78
N LYS A 75 -10.50 -18.15 3.32
CA LYS A 75 -11.00 -19.53 3.19
C LYS A 75 -12.44 -19.64 2.69
N MET A 76 -12.71 -20.73 1.98
CA MET A 76 -13.99 -21.07 1.38
C MET A 76 -14.46 -22.46 1.86
N TYR A 77 -15.43 -22.50 2.76
CA TYR A 77 -15.95 -23.76 3.30
C TYR A 77 -17.32 -24.09 2.71
N SER A 78 -17.44 -25.32 2.21
CA SER A 78 -18.71 -25.89 1.70
C SER A 78 -19.45 -24.94 0.75
N PRO A 79 -18.82 -24.55 -0.38
CA PRO A 79 -19.47 -23.64 -1.30
C PRO A 79 -20.74 -24.26 -1.89
N SER A 80 -21.68 -23.39 -2.22
CA SER A 80 -22.87 -23.69 -2.99
C SER A 80 -22.97 -22.74 -4.16
N VAL A 81 -23.34 -23.25 -5.33
CA VAL A 81 -23.61 -22.44 -6.51
C VAL A 81 -25.07 -22.59 -6.92
N VAL A 82 -25.64 -21.52 -7.46
CA VAL A 82 -26.99 -21.49 -8.04
C VAL A 82 -26.91 -20.80 -9.38
N GLN A 83 -27.52 -21.41 -10.41
CA GLN A 83 -27.80 -20.75 -11.67
C GLN A 83 -29.20 -20.11 -11.58
N ALA A 84 -29.27 -18.80 -11.76
CA ALA A 84 -30.50 -18.05 -11.77
C ALA A 84 -31.23 -18.19 -13.13
N ASN A 85 -32.53 -17.91 -13.14
CA ASN A 85 -33.40 -18.00 -14.32
C ASN A 85 -32.98 -17.06 -15.46
N ASP A 86 -32.19 -16.02 -15.16
CA ASP A 86 -31.62 -15.10 -16.15
C ASP A 86 -30.30 -15.61 -16.77
N GLY A 87 -29.84 -16.80 -16.37
CA GLY A 87 -28.61 -17.44 -16.83
C GLY A 87 -27.35 -17.05 -16.04
N THR A 88 -27.48 -16.15 -15.06
CA THR A 88 -26.39 -15.70 -14.20
C THR A 88 -26.19 -16.62 -13.00
N TRP A 89 -25.13 -16.41 -12.22
CA TRP A 89 -24.66 -17.33 -11.19
C TRP A 89 -24.56 -16.64 -9.83
N ARG A 90 -24.84 -17.39 -8.75
CA ARG A 90 -24.61 -17.00 -7.36
C ARG A 90 -23.72 -18.05 -6.71
N ALA A 91 -22.66 -17.64 -6.04
CA ALA A 91 -21.85 -18.50 -5.18
C ALA A 91 -21.99 -18.05 -3.74
N LEU A 92 -22.10 -19.02 -2.82
CA LEU A 92 -22.20 -18.80 -1.38
C LEU A 92 -21.26 -19.76 -0.66
N TRP A 93 -20.61 -19.33 0.42
CA TRP A 93 -19.79 -20.22 1.23
C TRP A 93 -19.66 -19.76 2.66
N SER A 94 -19.41 -20.71 3.56
CA SER A 94 -19.01 -20.39 4.93
C SER A 94 -17.58 -19.87 4.95
N VAL A 95 -17.31 -18.86 5.77
CA VAL A 95 -15.97 -18.32 5.99
C VAL A 95 -15.30 -18.89 7.25
N GLY A 96 -15.97 -19.79 7.96
CA GLY A 96 -15.44 -20.51 9.12
C GLY A 96 -16.37 -20.49 10.33
N GLU A 97 -16.08 -21.35 11.30
CA GLU A 97 -17.00 -21.62 12.41
C GLU A 97 -17.01 -20.56 13.52
N LEU A 98 -16.09 -19.59 13.47
CA LEU A 98 -15.96 -18.53 14.49
C LEU A 98 -16.74 -17.26 14.15
N PHE A 99 -17.30 -17.19 12.95
CA PHE A 99 -17.78 -15.95 12.37
C PHE A 99 -19.31 -15.95 12.25
N PRO A 100 -19.97 -14.80 12.48
CA PRO A 100 -21.40 -14.61 12.25
C PRO A 100 -21.69 -14.22 10.80
N GLN A 101 -20.82 -14.62 9.87
CA GLN A 101 -20.85 -14.20 8.47
C GLN A 101 -20.74 -15.41 7.56
N PHE A 102 -21.31 -15.29 6.38
CA PHE A 102 -20.99 -16.10 5.21
C PHE A 102 -20.68 -15.17 4.06
N ALA A 103 -20.07 -15.71 3.01
CA ALA A 103 -19.70 -14.94 1.84
C ALA A 103 -20.68 -15.22 0.70
N VAL A 104 -20.88 -14.22 -0.14
CA VAL A 104 -21.68 -14.31 -1.35
C VAL A 104 -20.98 -13.61 -2.51
N ALA A 105 -21.13 -14.16 -3.71
CA ALA A 105 -20.64 -13.54 -4.94
C ALA A 105 -21.62 -13.79 -6.10
N TYR A 106 -21.62 -12.87 -7.07
CA TYR A 106 -22.41 -12.93 -8.28
C TYR A 106 -21.50 -13.02 -9.50
N SER A 107 -21.87 -13.79 -10.53
CA SER A 107 -21.17 -13.83 -11.81
C SER A 107 -22.14 -13.93 -12.99
N GLU A 108 -21.79 -13.31 -14.13
CA GLU A 108 -22.57 -13.42 -15.37
C GLU A 108 -22.14 -14.64 -16.21
N ASP A 109 -20.90 -15.10 -16.04
CA ASP A 109 -20.22 -16.01 -16.98
C ASP A 109 -19.33 -17.08 -16.31
N LEU A 110 -19.36 -17.20 -14.98
CA LEU A 110 -18.52 -18.06 -14.12
C LEU A 110 -17.04 -17.69 -13.99
N VAL A 111 -16.49 -16.80 -14.82
CA VAL A 111 -15.06 -16.41 -14.78
C VAL A 111 -14.85 -14.97 -14.32
N THR A 112 -15.88 -14.13 -14.45
CA THR A 112 -15.93 -12.75 -13.98
C THR A 112 -16.90 -12.67 -12.81
N TRP A 113 -16.35 -12.45 -11.61
CA TRP A 113 -17.14 -12.35 -10.38
C TRP A 113 -17.20 -10.89 -9.90
N ARG A 114 -18.33 -10.49 -9.32
CA ARG A 114 -18.46 -9.19 -8.63
C ARG A 114 -17.78 -9.24 -7.25
N PRO A 115 -17.50 -8.08 -6.62
CA PRO A 115 -16.96 -8.02 -5.27
C PRO A 115 -17.82 -8.81 -4.30
N GLN A 116 -17.17 -9.47 -3.35
CA GLN A 116 -17.85 -10.32 -2.37
C GLN A 116 -18.56 -9.43 -1.34
N ASP A 117 -19.79 -9.82 -1.00
CA ASP A 117 -20.50 -9.28 0.15
C ASP A 117 -20.52 -10.33 1.27
N TYR A 118 -20.74 -9.87 2.50
CA TYR A 118 -20.64 -10.72 3.69
C TYR A 118 -21.82 -10.53 4.63
N PRO A 119 -22.98 -11.12 4.28
CA PRO A 119 -24.17 -11.01 5.12
C PRO A 119 -23.88 -11.44 6.56
N ILE A 120 -24.29 -10.59 7.50
CA ILE A 120 -24.13 -10.83 8.93
C ILE A 120 -25.43 -11.41 9.46
N VAL A 121 -25.32 -12.47 10.25
CA VAL A 121 -26.44 -13.15 10.90
C VAL A 121 -26.29 -13.11 12.41
N ALA A 122 -27.39 -13.34 13.13
CA ALA A 122 -27.43 -13.26 14.59
C ALA A 122 -26.52 -14.28 15.29
N GLU A 123 -26.15 -15.36 14.59
CA GLU A 123 -25.42 -16.49 15.16
C GLU A 123 -24.06 -16.73 14.51
N LYS A 124 -23.07 -17.07 15.34
CA LYS A 124 -21.75 -17.51 14.87
C LYS A 124 -21.79 -18.94 14.34
N GLY A 125 -20.80 -19.27 13.53
CA GLY A 125 -20.59 -20.63 13.05
C GLY A 125 -21.52 -21.00 11.92
N VAL A 126 -21.69 -20.07 10.98
CA VAL A 126 -22.47 -20.27 9.76
C VAL A 126 -21.87 -21.41 8.95
N LYS A 127 -22.69 -22.37 8.54
CA LYS A 127 -22.31 -23.54 7.75
C LYS A 127 -23.25 -23.74 6.58
N SER A 128 -22.70 -24.23 5.48
CA SER A 128 -23.44 -24.72 4.32
C SER A 128 -24.51 -23.75 3.81
N PRO A 129 -24.18 -22.50 3.46
CA PRO A 129 -25.17 -21.61 2.88
C PRO A 129 -25.62 -22.14 1.51
N VAL A 130 -26.93 -22.24 1.31
CA VAL A 130 -27.56 -22.64 0.04
C VAL A 130 -28.64 -21.62 -0.30
N ALA A 131 -28.80 -21.32 -1.60
CA ALA A 131 -29.76 -20.33 -2.06
C ALA A 131 -30.75 -20.94 -3.06
N TYR A 132 -31.96 -20.38 -3.12
CA TYR A 132 -32.99 -20.74 -4.08
C TYR A 132 -33.61 -19.49 -4.64
N GLN A 133 -33.77 -19.42 -5.96
CA GLN A 133 -34.48 -18.29 -6.57
C GLN A 133 -35.99 -18.49 -6.44
N MET A 134 -36.67 -17.43 -6.00
CA MET A 134 -38.11 -17.37 -5.81
C MET A 134 -38.81 -16.86 -7.08
N GLU A 135 -40.13 -17.04 -7.17
CA GLU A 135 -40.92 -16.64 -8.34
C GLU A 135 -40.87 -15.12 -8.63
N ASP A 136 -40.66 -14.31 -7.60
CA ASP A 136 -40.50 -12.86 -7.71
C ASP A 136 -39.08 -12.41 -8.14
N GLY A 137 -38.17 -13.37 -8.33
CA GLY A 137 -36.79 -13.16 -8.73
C GLY A 137 -35.82 -12.94 -7.56
N ASN A 138 -36.30 -12.74 -6.33
CA ASN A 138 -35.47 -12.69 -5.13
C ASN A 138 -34.95 -14.09 -4.76
N PHE A 139 -34.08 -14.16 -3.75
CA PHE A 139 -33.48 -15.41 -3.32
C PHE A 139 -33.73 -15.68 -1.84
N ASP A 140 -34.05 -16.93 -1.55
CA ASP A 140 -34.13 -17.47 -0.20
C ASP A 140 -32.83 -18.21 0.12
N ILE A 141 -32.13 -17.77 1.16
CA ILE A 141 -30.87 -18.38 1.61
C ILE A 141 -31.10 -19.11 2.93
N TYR A 142 -30.76 -20.39 2.95
CA TYR A 142 -30.82 -21.24 4.14
C TYR A 142 -29.42 -21.56 4.62
N ILE A 143 -29.19 -21.37 5.92
CA ILE A 143 -27.90 -21.62 6.56
C ILE A 143 -28.06 -22.49 7.81
N LYS A 144 -27.01 -23.24 8.15
CA LYS A 144 -26.92 -24.02 9.40
C LYS A 144 -26.03 -23.29 10.40
N THR A 145 -26.37 -23.39 11.68
CA THR A 145 -25.61 -22.86 12.81
C THR A 145 -25.56 -23.90 13.93
N ALA A 146 -24.86 -23.59 15.03
CA ALA A 146 -24.84 -24.46 16.20
C ALA A 146 -26.19 -24.54 16.94
N LYS A 147 -27.09 -23.55 16.79
CA LYS A 147 -28.39 -23.54 17.50
C LYS A 147 -29.58 -23.89 16.63
N GLY A 148 -29.41 -24.02 15.32
CA GLY A 148 -30.50 -24.36 14.40
C GLY A 148 -30.27 -23.85 12.98
N LYS A 149 -31.35 -23.75 12.23
CA LYS A 149 -31.35 -23.23 10.85
C LYS A 149 -31.75 -21.75 10.83
N ARG A 150 -31.09 -20.94 10.01
CA ARG A 150 -31.45 -19.53 9.82
C ARG A 150 -31.82 -19.29 8.37
N TYR A 151 -32.63 -18.25 8.17
CA TYR A 151 -33.18 -17.86 6.87
C TYR A 151 -32.81 -16.41 6.60
N VAL A 152 -32.29 -16.16 5.40
CA VAL A 152 -31.89 -14.83 4.93
C VAL A 152 -32.50 -14.60 3.56
N GLN A 153 -33.25 -13.51 3.42
CA GLN A 153 -33.76 -13.05 2.13
C GLN A 153 -32.68 -12.23 1.43
N ALA A 154 -32.48 -12.48 0.14
CA ALA A 154 -31.59 -11.71 -0.70
C ALA A 154 -32.33 -11.11 -1.91
N SER A 155 -31.99 -9.87 -2.25
CA SER A 155 -32.55 -9.19 -3.42
C SER A 155 -32.16 -9.89 -4.73
N GLN A 156 -32.93 -9.66 -5.80
CA GLN A 156 -32.65 -10.20 -7.14
C GLN A 156 -31.22 -9.92 -7.65
N ASP A 157 -30.69 -8.72 -7.36
CA ASP A 157 -29.33 -8.30 -7.71
C ASP A 157 -28.25 -8.86 -6.77
N PHE A 158 -28.67 -9.56 -5.71
CA PHE A 158 -27.85 -10.22 -4.71
C PHE A 158 -26.93 -9.27 -3.93
N ARG A 159 -27.43 -8.07 -3.60
CA ARG A 159 -26.71 -7.04 -2.82
C ARG A 159 -27.31 -6.75 -1.45
N THR A 160 -28.61 -6.94 -1.28
CA THR A 160 -29.32 -6.67 -0.02
C THR A 160 -29.67 -7.99 0.64
N PHE A 161 -29.34 -8.13 1.92
CA PHE A 161 -29.55 -9.35 2.69
C PHE A 161 -30.25 -9.03 4.00
N VAL A 162 -31.38 -9.69 4.26
CA VAL A 162 -32.20 -9.48 5.45
C VAL A 162 -32.46 -10.82 6.13
N GLU A 163 -31.91 -10.98 7.33
CA GLU A 163 -32.15 -12.17 8.14
C GLU A 163 -33.53 -12.12 8.81
N ASP A 164 -34.25 -13.24 8.82
CA ASP A 164 -35.48 -13.36 9.59
C ASP A 164 -35.18 -13.61 11.09
N SER A 165 -36.08 -13.11 11.91
CA SER A 165 -36.08 -13.32 13.36
C SER A 165 -36.33 -14.79 13.76
N LEU A 166 -37.07 -15.55 12.96
CA LEU A 166 -37.48 -16.92 13.25
C LEU A 166 -36.45 -17.97 12.81
N GLU A 167 -36.50 -19.15 13.43
CA GLU A 167 -35.75 -20.31 12.95
C GLU A 167 -36.33 -20.79 11.61
N ALA A 168 -35.46 -21.15 10.67
CA ALA A 168 -35.87 -21.58 9.35
C ALA A 168 -36.45 -23.00 9.37
N SER A 169 -37.66 -23.18 8.82
CA SER A 169 -38.21 -24.50 8.51
C SER A 169 -37.74 -24.95 7.12
N ALA A 170 -36.68 -25.76 7.06
CA ALA A 170 -36.10 -26.25 5.81
C ALA A 170 -35.74 -27.74 5.93
N ASP A 171 -36.06 -28.54 4.90
CA ASP A 171 -35.72 -29.97 4.84
C ASP A 171 -34.23 -30.20 4.60
N GLU A 172 -33.67 -31.28 5.16
CA GLU A 172 -32.23 -31.57 5.05
C GLU A 172 -31.74 -31.74 3.61
N ILE A 173 -32.63 -32.18 2.70
CA ILE A 173 -32.35 -32.37 1.28
C ILE A 173 -31.81 -31.11 0.59
N LEU A 174 -32.12 -29.91 1.12
CA LEU A 174 -31.64 -28.65 0.55
C LEU A 174 -30.12 -28.49 0.61
N TRP A 175 -29.43 -29.26 1.47
CA TRP A 175 -27.99 -29.21 1.64
C TRP A 175 -27.24 -30.38 1.03
N ASP A 176 -27.94 -31.29 0.35
CA ASP A 176 -27.29 -32.40 -0.33
C ASP A 176 -26.41 -31.88 -1.47
N LYS A 177 -25.28 -32.55 -1.66
CA LYS A 177 -24.26 -32.21 -2.66
C LYS A 177 -23.91 -33.45 -3.45
N ASP A 178 -23.68 -33.27 -4.74
CA ASP A 178 -23.21 -34.32 -5.62
C ASP A 178 -21.77 -34.71 -5.27
N SER A 179 -21.39 -35.94 -5.61
CA SER A 179 -20.07 -36.50 -5.30
C SER A 179 -19.45 -37.11 -6.55
N VAL A 180 -18.31 -36.56 -7.00
CA VAL A 180 -17.62 -37.00 -8.22
C VAL A 180 -16.14 -37.23 -7.96
N LEU A 181 -15.50 -38.08 -8.76
CA LEU A 181 -14.07 -38.38 -8.67
C LEU A 181 -13.27 -37.47 -9.62
N ILE A 182 -12.50 -36.53 -9.07
CA ILE A 182 -11.63 -35.61 -9.83
C ILE A 182 -10.19 -35.80 -9.36
N ASN A 183 -9.27 -36.03 -10.31
CA ASN A 183 -7.85 -36.23 -10.01
C ASN A 183 -7.57 -37.27 -8.90
N GLY A 184 -8.40 -38.33 -8.85
CA GLY A 184 -8.29 -39.42 -7.87
C GLY A 184 -8.82 -39.08 -6.46
N LYS A 185 -9.47 -37.93 -6.27
CA LYS A 185 -10.10 -37.52 -5.01
C LYS A 185 -11.61 -37.37 -5.19
N MET A 186 -12.39 -37.89 -4.25
CA MET A 186 -13.83 -37.64 -4.19
C MET A 186 -14.06 -36.19 -3.76
N GLN A 187 -14.74 -35.43 -4.62
CA GLN A 187 -15.09 -34.04 -4.40
C GLN A 187 -16.59 -33.90 -4.21
N LYS A 188 -17.00 -32.95 -3.36
CA LYS A 188 -18.41 -32.58 -3.16
C LYS A 188 -18.67 -31.21 -3.75
N GLY A 189 -19.81 -31.03 -4.41
CA GLY A 189 -20.10 -29.83 -5.17
C GLY A 189 -21.50 -29.86 -5.79
N ASP A 190 -21.69 -28.98 -6.75
CA ASP A 190 -22.95 -28.79 -7.48
C ASP A 190 -22.75 -29.12 -8.98
N GLU A 191 -23.59 -29.99 -9.53
CA GLU A 191 -23.59 -30.37 -10.94
C GLU A 191 -24.57 -29.50 -11.76
N PHE A 192 -24.16 -29.07 -12.96
CA PHE A 192 -24.98 -28.29 -13.88
C PHE A 192 -24.80 -28.74 -15.32
N GLU A 193 -25.81 -28.52 -16.15
CA GLU A 193 -25.67 -28.55 -17.60
C GLU A 193 -25.51 -27.13 -18.15
N ILE A 194 -24.44 -26.87 -18.90
CA ILE A 194 -24.21 -25.58 -19.57
C ILE A 194 -24.01 -25.77 -21.08
N PRO A 195 -24.23 -24.73 -21.91
CA PRO A 195 -23.89 -24.78 -23.33
C PRO A 195 -22.41 -25.07 -23.54
N ALA A 196 -22.08 -25.97 -24.48
CA ALA A 196 -20.68 -26.31 -24.79
C ALA A 196 -19.85 -25.10 -25.24
N VAL A 197 -20.48 -24.09 -25.85
CA VAL A 197 -19.83 -22.81 -26.20
C VAL A 197 -19.35 -22.06 -24.96
N HIS A 198 -20.09 -22.12 -23.86
CA HIS A 198 -19.73 -21.47 -22.59
C HIS A 198 -18.55 -22.19 -21.94
N LEU A 199 -18.56 -23.53 -21.88
CA LEU A 199 -17.41 -24.30 -21.42
C LEU A 199 -16.14 -24.00 -22.25
N ASN A 200 -16.27 -23.91 -23.57
CA ASN A 200 -15.14 -23.58 -24.45
C ASN A 200 -14.60 -22.18 -24.18
N TYR A 201 -15.46 -21.20 -23.89
CA TYR A 201 -15.05 -19.87 -23.46
C TYR A 201 -14.24 -19.92 -22.16
N ILE A 202 -14.75 -20.59 -21.12
CA ILE A 202 -14.06 -20.75 -19.82
C ILE A 202 -12.68 -21.43 -20.01
N ARG A 203 -12.62 -22.52 -20.79
CA ARG A 203 -11.36 -23.23 -21.06
C ARG A 203 -10.35 -22.36 -21.82
N ALA A 204 -10.82 -21.57 -22.78
CA ALA A 204 -9.96 -20.68 -23.54
C ALA A 204 -9.45 -19.51 -22.69
N TRP A 205 -10.25 -19.03 -21.74
CA TRP A 205 -9.85 -18.07 -20.72
C TRP A 205 -8.67 -18.59 -19.88
N PHE A 206 -8.83 -19.74 -19.20
CA PHE A 206 -7.75 -20.32 -18.39
C PHE A 206 -6.49 -20.65 -19.19
N LYS A 207 -6.64 -21.16 -20.41
CA LYS A 207 -5.49 -21.39 -21.29
C LYS A 207 -4.68 -20.12 -21.53
N ALA A 208 -5.37 -19.00 -21.75
CA ALA A 208 -4.70 -17.74 -22.00
C ALA A 208 -4.03 -17.17 -20.74
N LEU A 209 -4.65 -17.35 -19.56
CA LEU A 209 -4.02 -17.02 -18.28
C LEU A 209 -2.75 -17.82 -18.03
N ASP A 210 -2.75 -19.12 -18.34
CA ASP A 210 -1.56 -19.96 -18.23
C ASP A 210 -0.43 -19.51 -19.18
N GLU A 211 -0.78 -19.07 -20.39
CA GLU A 211 0.17 -18.53 -21.37
C GLU A 211 0.76 -17.20 -20.90
N GLU A 212 -0.07 -16.29 -20.40
CA GLU A 212 0.37 -15.00 -19.84
C GLU A 212 1.24 -15.20 -18.60
N ASN A 213 0.80 -16.03 -17.64
CA ASN A 213 1.57 -16.38 -16.45
C ASN A 213 2.95 -16.94 -16.81
N ARG A 214 3.05 -17.77 -17.86
CA ARG A 214 4.34 -18.29 -18.33
C ARG A 214 5.27 -17.16 -18.77
N GLU A 215 4.76 -16.17 -19.50
CA GLU A 215 5.54 -15.00 -19.93
C GLU A 215 5.90 -14.08 -18.76
N ASN A 216 4.97 -13.80 -17.84
CA ASN A 216 5.23 -12.96 -16.65
C ASN A 216 6.27 -13.56 -15.70
N ASN A 217 6.39 -14.89 -15.69
CA ASN A 217 7.40 -15.60 -14.91
C ASN A 217 8.77 -15.70 -15.62
N ARG A 218 8.86 -15.30 -16.89
CA ARG A 218 10.10 -15.32 -17.66
C ARG A 218 11.12 -14.35 -17.05
N GLN A 219 12.34 -14.83 -16.87
CA GLN A 219 13.43 -14.04 -16.31
C GLN A 219 14.06 -13.14 -17.36
N ILE A 220 14.56 -11.98 -16.93
CA ILE A 220 15.36 -11.08 -17.78
C ILE A 220 16.68 -11.77 -18.13
N PRO A 221 17.07 -11.85 -19.41
CA PRO A 221 18.35 -12.45 -19.79
C PRO A 221 19.53 -11.64 -19.22
N LYS A 222 20.44 -12.33 -18.54
CA LYS A 222 21.61 -11.76 -17.84
C LYS A 222 22.91 -12.06 -18.57
N THR A 223 22.91 -13.05 -19.44
CA THR A 223 24.08 -13.47 -20.22
C THR A 223 23.75 -13.60 -21.70
N ASN A 224 24.78 -13.55 -22.54
CA ASN A 224 24.65 -13.80 -23.98
C ASN A 224 24.04 -15.18 -24.29
N GLN A 225 24.32 -16.19 -23.46
CA GLN A 225 23.76 -17.54 -23.62
C GLN A 225 22.25 -17.57 -23.35
N GLU A 226 21.80 -16.93 -22.27
CA GLU A 226 20.37 -16.82 -21.94
C GLU A 226 19.60 -16.04 -23.01
N LEU A 227 20.18 -14.95 -23.52
CA LEU A 227 19.59 -14.18 -24.61
C LEU A 227 19.48 -15.02 -25.90
N ALA A 228 20.53 -15.77 -26.27
CA ALA A 228 20.50 -16.64 -27.43
C ALA A 228 19.45 -17.76 -27.30
N ALA A 229 19.30 -18.35 -26.12
CA ALA A 229 18.26 -19.34 -25.84
C ALA A 229 16.85 -18.74 -26.00
N LEU A 230 16.65 -17.51 -25.52
CA LEU A 230 15.39 -16.79 -25.63
C LEU A 230 15.02 -16.48 -27.09
N VAL A 231 15.99 -15.99 -27.87
CA VAL A 231 15.80 -15.72 -29.30
C VAL A 231 15.48 -17.01 -30.05
N LYS A 232 16.16 -18.12 -29.73
CA LYS A 232 15.86 -19.43 -30.31
C LYS A 232 14.42 -19.87 -30.01
N GLU A 233 14.00 -19.80 -28.74
CA GLU A 233 12.64 -20.16 -28.32
C GLU A 233 11.58 -19.29 -29.02
N TYR A 234 11.84 -17.99 -29.15
CA TYR A 234 10.95 -17.07 -29.88
C TYR A 234 10.81 -17.49 -31.35
N ASN A 235 11.93 -17.74 -32.04
CA ASN A 235 11.92 -18.18 -33.44
C ASN A 235 11.19 -19.52 -33.61
N ASP A 236 11.43 -20.50 -32.73
CA ASP A 236 10.78 -21.81 -32.76
C ASP A 236 9.25 -21.64 -32.63
N ARG A 237 8.78 -20.70 -31.78
CA ARG A 237 7.36 -20.36 -31.64
C ARG A 237 6.77 -19.67 -32.87
N GLN A 238 7.47 -18.70 -33.47
CA GLN A 238 7.00 -18.02 -34.68
C GLN A 238 6.84 -18.99 -35.85
N VAL A 239 7.78 -19.93 -36.01
CA VAL A 239 7.69 -21.02 -36.98
C VAL A 239 6.46 -21.89 -36.71
N ALA A 240 6.25 -22.28 -35.44
CA ALA A 240 5.12 -23.14 -35.06
C ALA A 240 3.75 -22.46 -35.24
N MET A 241 3.64 -21.17 -34.94
CA MET A 241 2.36 -20.43 -34.99
C MET A 241 2.03 -19.87 -36.37
N HIS A 242 3.03 -19.38 -37.10
CA HIS A 242 2.82 -18.59 -38.32
C HIS A 242 3.50 -19.19 -39.57
N GLY A 243 4.28 -20.27 -39.43
CA GLY A 243 5.08 -20.82 -40.52
C GLY A 243 6.16 -19.83 -41.01
N GLU A 244 6.50 -18.84 -40.18
CA GLU A 244 7.40 -17.75 -40.52
C GLU A 244 8.87 -18.18 -40.46
N LYS A 245 9.72 -17.50 -41.24
CA LYS A 245 11.17 -17.66 -41.14
C LYS A 245 11.69 -16.97 -39.87
N ALA A 246 12.80 -17.48 -39.33
CA ALA A 246 13.44 -16.91 -38.14
C ALA A 246 13.62 -15.38 -38.25
N VAL A 247 13.16 -14.66 -37.23
CA VAL A 247 13.20 -13.18 -37.15
C VAL A 247 14.63 -12.68 -36.90
N LEU A 248 15.42 -13.50 -36.19
CA LEU A 248 16.86 -13.30 -35.98
C LEU A 248 17.58 -14.61 -36.31
N THR A 249 18.36 -14.63 -37.39
CA THR A 249 19.01 -15.85 -37.90
C THR A 249 20.38 -16.12 -37.27
N GLN A 250 21.07 -15.09 -36.79
CA GLN A 250 22.30 -15.18 -35.99
C GLN A 250 22.37 -13.98 -35.04
N MET A 251 22.62 -14.24 -33.75
CA MET A 251 23.22 -13.24 -32.87
C MET A 251 24.72 -13.37 -33.04
N ASP A 252 25.39 -12.32 -33.50
CA ASP A 252 26.85 -12.35 -33.55
C ASP A 252 27.44 -12.58 -32.14
N GLU A 253 28.68 -13.03 -32.05
CA GLU A 253 29.40 -13.12 -30.77
C GLU A 253 29.76 -11.72 -30.22
N SER A 254 29.37 -10.64 -30.90
CA SER A 254 29.67 -9.28 -30.45
C SER A 254 28.86 -8.94 -29.20
N ASP A 255 29.46 -8.23 -28.27
CA ASP A 255 28.77 -7.69 -27.09
C ASP A 255 27.91 -6.45 -27.42
N ARG A 256 27.44 -6.32 -28.67
CA ARG A 256 26.75 -5.13 -29.18
C ARG A 256 25.46 -5.47 -29.93
N ILE A 257 24.46 -4.62 -29.79
CA ILE A 257 23.21 -4.61 -30.56
C ILE A 257 23.05 -3.23 -31.18
N GLU A 258 22.85 -3.17 -32.49
CA GLU A 258 22.54 -1.90 -33.18
C GLU A 258 21.03 -1.71 -33.30
N ALA A 259 20.56 -0.49 -33.03
CA ALA A 259 19.18 -0.08 -33.22
C ALA A 259 19.09 1.39 -33.70
N LYS A 260 17.94 1.75 -34.26
CA LYS A 260 17.62 3.12 -34.64
C LYS A 260 16.49 3.65 -33.75
N LEU A 261 16.63 4.88 -33.28
CA LEU A 261 15.59 5.59 -32.55
C LEU A 261 15.17 6.82 -33.35
N VAL A 262 13.89 6.91 -33.71
CA VAL A 262 13.32 8.08 -34.38
C VAL A 262 12.54 8.89 -33.33
N VAL A 263 12.99 10.11 -33.04
CA VAL A 263 12.29 11.03 -32.11
C VAL A 263 11.51 12.04 -32.94
N ASP A 264 10.19 11.93 -32.95
CA ASP A 264 9.30 12.78 -33.75
C ASP A 264 8.84 14.01 -32.96
N GLY A 265 9.61 15.09 -33.05
CA GLY A 265 9.29 16.37 -32.41
C GLY A 265 7.97 17.02 -32.86
N LYS A 266 7.29 16.49 -33.89
CA LYS A 266 5.97 16.97 -34.33
C LYS A 266 4.82 16.24 -33.61
N GLN A 267 5.08 15.07 -33.05
CA GLN A 267 4.09 14.29 -32.30
C GLN A 267 4.37 14.43 -30.81
N THR A 268 3.56 15.26 -30.16
CA THR A 268 3.71 15.55 -28.73
C THR A 268 2.38 15.50 -28.02
N LYS A 269 2.40 15.26 -26.71
CA LYS A 269 1.23 15.39 -25.83
C LYS A 269 1.62 15.90 -24.46
N ARG A 270 0.66 16.53 -23.77
CA ARG A 270 0.83 16.94 -22.37
C ARG A 270 1.02 15.69 -21.51
N ILE A 271 1.96 15.77 -20.56
CA ILE A 271 2.05 14.85 -19.43
C ILE A 271 2.05 15.65 -18.13
N SER A 272 1.70 15.00 -17.02
CA SER A 272 1.69 15.63 -15.70
C SER A 272 3.10 16.07 -15.27
N ASP A 273 3.24 17.31 -14.80
CA ASP A 273 4.46 17.79 -14.14
C ASP A 273 4.57 17.31 -12.68
N LYS A 274 3.58 16.52 -12.22
CA LYS A 274 3.52 15.87 -10.90
C LYS A 274 3.80 14.36 -10.96
N LEU A 275 4.21 13.81 -12.11
CA LEU A 275 4.19 12.38 -12.36
C LEU A 275 4.90 11.52 -11.31
N ILE A 276 6.04 11.94 -10.77
CA ILE A 276 6.82 11.14 -9.81
C ILE A 276 6.76 11.77 -8.41
N GLY A 277 6.14 11.06 -7.47
CA GLY A 277 6.09 11.40 -6.05
C GLY A 277 6.61 10.26 -5.17
N ILE A 278 6.27 10.32 -3.89
CA ILE A 278 6.58 9.26 -2.92
C ILE A 278 5.33 8.86 -2.13
N PHE A 279 5.28 7.59 -1.76
CA PHE A 279 4.34 7.03 -0.79
C PHE A 279 5.03 6.89 0.55
N PHE A 280 4.36 7.31 1.62
CA PHE A 280 4.86 7.16 2.98
C PHE A 280 3.78 6.55 3.87
N GLU A 281 4.12 5.41 4.48
CA GLU A 281 3.41 4.85 5.63
C GLU A 281 4.38 4.46 6.72
N ASP A 282 3.90 4.42 7.97
CA ASP A 282 4.67 3.91 9.09
C ASP A 282 4.65 2.37 9.08
N ILE A 283 5.42 1.78 8.18
CA ILE A 283 5.74 0.35 8.05
C ILE A 283 7.24 0.13 8.28
N SER A 284 7.67 -1.03 8.79
CA SER A 284 9.10 -1.34 8.95
C SER A 284 9.90 -0.29 9.75
N ARG A 285 9.24 0.36 10.73
CA ARG A 285 9.76 1.51 11.53
C ARG A 285 10.10 2.75 10.69
N ALA A 286 9.35 3.01 9.63
CA ALA A 286 9.59 4.16 8.74
C ALA A 286 9.39 5.52 9.42
N ALA A 287 8.43 5.68 10.34
CA ALA A 287 8.26 6.92 11.10
C ALA A 287 8.95 6.82 12.47
N ASP A 288 8.38 6.06 13.40
CA ASP A 288 8.93 5.87 14.75
C ASP A 288 10.16 4.96 14.72
N GLY A 289 11.32 5.49 15.13
CA GLY A 289 12.63 4.85 14.98
C GLY A 289 13.26 5.00 13.59
N GLY A 290 12.63 5.79 12.72
CA GLY A 290 13.02 6.08 11.33
C GLY A 290 13.09 7.57 11.05
N LEU A 291 12.13 8.10 10.27
CA LEU A 291 12.10 9.48 9.81
C LEU A 291 11.87 10.49 10.94
N CYS A 292 11.16 10.13 12.01
CA CYS A 292 11.09 10.95 13.22
C CYS A 292 12.47 10.98 13.91
N ALA A 293 12.99 12.17 14.24
CA ALA A 293 14.32 12.30 14.86
C ALA A 293 14.38 11.90 16.34
N GLU A 294 13.29 11.40 16.93
CA GLU A 294 13.25 10.92 18.31
C GLU A 294 14.18 9.73 18.52
N LEU A 295 15.14 9.86 19.43
CA LEU A 295 16.11 8.82 19.73
C LEU A 295 15.65 7.88 20.85
N LEU A 296 14.69 8.30 21.68
CA LEU A 296 14.15 7.48 22.76
C LEU A 296 12.95 6.67 22.26
N GLN A 297 12.93 5.39 22.59
CA GLN A 297 11.75 4.54 22.36
C GLN A 297 10.88 4.60 23.62
N ASN A 298 9.55 4.75 23.46
CA ASN A 298 8.59 4.75 24.58
C ASN A 298 8.90 5.83 25.65
N GLY A 299 9.22 7.05 25.21
CA GLY A 299 9.57 8.16 26.11
C GLY A 299 8.43 8.63 27.04
N ASP A 300 7.21 8.27 26.70
CA ASP A 300 5.93 8.60 27.35
C ASP A 300 5.32 7.43 28.14
N PHE A 301 5.96 6.25 28.14
CA PHE A 301 5.49 5.07 28.87
C PHE A 301 4.12 4.55 28.40
N GLU A 302 3.66 4.90 27.19
CA GLU A 302 2.32 4.54 26.69
C GLU A 302 2.26 3.18 25.99
N TYR A 303 3.40 2.50 25.86
CA TYR A 303 3.44 1.18 25.24
C TYR A 303 2.62 0.18 26.05
N ASN A 304 1.87 -0.67 25.35
CA ASN A 304 1.02 -1.67 25.97
C ASN A 304 1.10 -3.01 25.24
N LYS A 305 0.41 -4.00 25.81
CA LYS A 305 0.45 -5.39 25.33
C LYS A 305 -0.15 -5.56 23.93
N ASP A 306 -1.00 -4.65 23.47
CA ASP A 306 -1.67 -4.76 22.18
C ASP A 306 -0.75 -4.27 21.04
N ASP A 307 0.27 -3.46 21.35
CA ASP A 307 1.21 -2.91 20.36
C ASP A 307 2.09 -3.97 19.70
N ARG A 308 2.53 -5.01 20.45
CA ARG A 308 3.47 -6.02 19.95
C ARG A 308 3.21 -7.42 20.49
N LYS A 309 2.12 -8.05 20.05
CA LYS A 309 1.77 -9.46 20.40
C LYS A 309 2.02 -9.81 21.89
N HIS A 310 1.60 -8.93 22.80
CA HIS A 310 1.74 -9.07 24.25
C HIS A 310 3.15 -9.04 24.85
N SER A 311 4.16 -8.68 24.06
CA SER A 311 5.55 -8.55 24.52
C SER A 311 5.91 -7.16 25.07
N TRP A 312 5.10 -6.13 24.79
CA TRP A 312 5.35 -4.75 25.19
C TRP A 312 4.44 -4.32 26.35
N ASN A 313 4.92 -3.35 27.11
CA ASN A 313 4.29 -2.70 28.26
C ASN A 313 4.95 -1.34 28.52
N ALA A 314 4.45 -0.60 29.53
CA ALA A 314 4.88 0.76 29.82
C ALA A 314 6.39 0.92 30.11
N THR A 315 7.10 -0.12 30.53
CA THR A 315 8.55 -0.06 30.79
C THR A 315 9.40 -0.57 29.62
N THR A 316 8.79 -0.89 28.47
CA THR A 316 9.53 -1.29 27.26
C THR A 316 10.55 -0.24 26.88
N ALA A 317 11.76 -0.68 26.51
CA ALA A 317 12.93 0.16 26.24
C ALA A 317 13.50 0.94 27.45
N TRP A 318 12.93 0.79 28.64
CA TRP A 318 13.47 1.33 29.88
C TRP A 318 14.09 0.25 30.76
N GLN A 319 15.19 0.58 31.42
CA GLN A 319 15.89 -0.23 32.41
C GLN A 319 15.89 0.48 33.77
N GLY A 320 15.77 -0.29 34.85
CA GLY A 320 15.76 0.27 36.22
C GLY A 320 14.42 0.85 36.66
N VAL A 321 13.37 0.69 35.85
CA VAL A 321 11.98 1.06 36.19
C VAL A 321 11.10 -0.19 36.14
N ASP A 322 10.31 -0.38 37.19
CA ASP A 322 9.33 -1.45 37.28
C ASP A 322 7.93 -0.92 36.92
N LEU A 323 7.04 -1.79 36.45
CA LEU A 323 5.65 -1.43 36.13
C LEU A 323 4.90 -0.83 37.34
N SER A 324 5.24 -1.24 38.57
CA SER A 324 4.68 -0.66 39.80
C SER A 324 5.09 0.81 40.03
N SER A 325 6.12 1.27 39.32
CA SER A 325 6.60 2.66 39.35
C SER A 325 6.02 3.50 38.21
N VAL A 326 5.15 2.94 37.36
CA VAL A 326 4.39 3.70 36.36
C VAL A 326 2.99 3.95 36.91
N SER A 327 2.57 5.21 36.92
CA SER A 327 1.25 5.64 37.39
C SER A 327 0.48 6.31 36.26
N VAL A 328 -0.84 6.30 36.38
CA VAL A 328 -1.77 7.03 35.49
C VAL A 328 -2.50 8.15 36.25
N GLU A 329 -2.30 8.25 37.56
CA GLU A 329 -3.03 9.17 38.41
C GLU A 329 -2.53 10.61 38.23
N ASN A 330 -3.40 11.46 37.68
CA ASN A 330 -3.07 12.84 37.33
C ASN A 330 -1.86 12.90 36.37
N GLY A 331 -1.88 12.11 35.29
CA GLY A 331 -0.89 12.18 34.21
C GLY A 331 -0.84 13.55 33.51
N VAL A 332 0.14 13.76 32.64
CA VAL A 332 0.33 15.04 31.93
C VAL A 332 -0.85 15.37 31.02
N SER A 333 -1.45 14.34 30.42
CA SER A 333 -2.65 14.44 29.60
C SER A 333 -3.63 13.32 29.91
N LYS A 334 -4.86 13.48 29.45
CA LYS A 334 -5.85 12.39 29.47
C LYS A 334 -5.60 11.36 28.38
N ASN A 335 -4.98 11.77 27.27
CA ASN A 335 -4.68 10.90 26.13
C ASN A 335 -3.38 10.11 26.33
N ASN A 336 -2.44 10.69 27.08
CA ASN A 336 -1.19 10.06 27.53
C ASN A 336 -1.10 10.17 29.06
N PRO A 337 -1.76 9.27 29.80
CA PRO A 337 -1.83 9.36 31.24
C PRO A 337 -0.64 8.74 31.97
N HIS A 338 0.13 7.85 31.34
CA HIS A 338 1.22 7.13 32.00
C HIS A 338 2.39 8.06 32.32
N TYR A 339 3.03 7.86 33.47
CA TYR A 339 4.28 8.52 33.82
C TYR A 339 5.08 7.66 34.79
N ALA A 340 6.40 7.77 34.74
CA ALA A 340 7.28 7.10 35.69
C ALA A 340 7.46 7.92 36.97
N VAL A 341 7.38 7.25 38.12
CA VAL A 341 7.77 7.81 39.42
C VAL A 341 9.24 7.46 39.66
N LEU A 342 10.12 8.45 39.48
CA LEU A 342 11.55 8.27 39.67
C LEU A 342 11.87 8.17 41.17
N GLY A 343 12.42 7.02 41.57
CA GLY A 343 12.92 6.72 42.93
C GLY A 343 14.35 7.22 43.18
N ALA A 344 15.12 6.50 44.00
CA ALA A 344 16.50 6.88 44.34
C ALA A 344 17.57 6.37 43.35
N THR A 345 17.20 5.45 42.45
CA THR A 345 18.09 4.83 41.48
C THR A 345 17.92 5.44 40.09
N PRO A 346 18.98 5.47 39.26
CA PRO A 346 18.84 5.89 37.87
C PRO A 346 17.96 4.94 37.06
N ILE A 347 17.29 5.49 36.05
CA ILE A 347 16.62 4.71 35.00
C ILE A 347 17.23 5.06 33.65
N TYR A 348 17.21 4.11 32.72
CA TYR A 348 17.91 4.23 31.44
C TYR A 348 16.99 3.86 30.29
N ASN A 349 16.91 4.71 29.25
CA ASN A 349 16.28 4.37 27.99
C ASN A 349 17.35 3.87 27.01
N ILE A 350 17.07 2.73 26.36
CA ILE A 350 18.02 2.07 25.44
C ILE A 350 17.88 2.56 23.97
N GLY A 351 16.95 3.47 23.70
CA GLY A 351 16.64 3.94 22.37
C GLY A 351 16.12 2.85 21.44
N TRP A 352 16.29 3.04 20.14
CA TRP A 352 15.88 2.12 19.08
C TRP A 352 16.98 1.09 18.81
N ASP A 353 17.17 0.15 19.74
CA ASP A 353 18.27 -0.84 19.75
C ASP A 353 19.67 -0.21 19.92
N GLY A 354 19.73 0.90 20.64
CA GLY A 354 20.90 1.76 20.82
C GLY A 354 20.61 3.21 20.46
N ILE A 355 21.50 4.11 20.86
CA ILE A 355 21.41 5.54 20.56
C ILE A 355 22.66 5.96 19.80
N SER A 356 22.53 6.13 18.48
CA SER A 356 23.61 6.66 17.65
C SER A 356 23.77 8.16 17.85
N ILE A 357 25.00 8.58 18.14
CA ILE A 357 25.37 9.99 18.35
C ILE A 357 26.37 10.38 17.26
N LEU A 358 26.08 11.47 16.56
CA LEU A 358 26.95 12.07 15.57
C LEU A 358 27.79 13.16 16.24
N ARG A 359 29.10 13.14 15.98
CA ARG A 359 29.97 14.27 16.32
C ARG A 359 29.68 15.43 15.38
N GLY A 360 29.99 16.66 15.80
CA GLY A 360 29.94 17.81 14.89
C GLY A 360 30.93 17.66 13.75
N ALA A 361 30.84 18.56 12.76
CA ALA A 361 31.75 18.55 11.61
C ALA A 361 33.24 18.57 12.04
N ARG A 362 34.09 17.84 11.30
CA ARG A 362 35.55 17.88 11.52
C ARG A 362 36.09 19.29 11.32
N ASP A 363 36.94 19.73 12.23
CA ASP A 363 37.66 20.99 12.11
C ASP A 363 38.76 20.84 11.05
N ALA A 364 38.55 21.44 9.88
CA ALA A 364 39.51 21.40 8.77
C ALA A 364 40.89 21.98 9.13
N LYS A 365 40.99 22.77 10.22
CA LYS A 365 42.23 23.38 10.69
C LYS A 365 42.90 22.61 11.83
N LYS A 366 42.24 21.59 12.39
CA LYS A 366 42.74 20.81 13.54
C LYS A 366 42.45 19.33 13.34
N GLU A 367 43.49 18.58 12.97
CA GLU A 367 43.39 17.14 12.78
C GLU A 367 42.84 16.43 14.03
N GLY A 368 41.86 15.55 13.84
CA GLY A 368 41.22 14.80 14.91
C GLY A 368 40.29 15.61 15.83
N LYS A 369 39.97 16.87 15.50
CA LYS A 369 38.99 17.68 16.24
C LYS A 369 37.66 17.79 15.50
N HIS A 370 36.57 17.77 16.25
CA HIS A 370 35.22 18.01 15.78
C HIS A 370 34.64 19.25 16.47
N ALA A 371 33.75 19.95 15.76
CA ALA A 371 32.86 20.91 16.39
C ALA A 371 31.96 20.20 17.42
N ALA A 372 31.42 20.95 18.38
CA ALA A 372 30.42 20.42 19.28
C ALA A 372 29.14 20.06 18.50
N SER A 373 28.53 18.92 18.82
CA SER A 373 27.16 18.62 18.41
C SER A 373 26.23 18.69 19.62
N TYR A 374 24.98 19.04 19.36
CA TYR A 374 24.00 19.39 20.37
C TYR A 374 22.80 18.46 20.27
N TYR A 375 22.31 18.01 21.42
CA TYR A 375 21.13 17.16 21.54
C TYR A 375 20.18 17.81 22.53
N ASP A 376 18.96 18.06 22.07
CA ASP A 376 17.94 18.71 22.87
C ASP A 376 17.16 17.66 23.65
N VAL A 377 17.02 17.92 24.94
CA VAL A 377 16.26 17.10 25.87
C VAL A 377 15.02 17.88 26.28
N SER A 378 13.87 17.24 26.23
CA SER A 378 12.66 17.74 26.89
C SER A 378 12.00 16.65 27.72
N LEU A 379 11.34 17.04 28.80
CA LEU A 379 10.51 16.16 29.62
C LEU A 379 9.47 16.97 30.38
N TYR A 380 8.36 16.34 30.74
CA TYR A 380 7.45 16.84 31.75
C TYR A 380 7.84 16.28 33.11
N ALA A 381 7.84 17.12 34.15
CA ALA A 381 8.10 16.65 35.51
C ALA A 381 7.30 17.40 36.58
N ARG A 382 7.05 16.71 37.70
CA ARG A 382 6.48 17.30 38.93
C ARG A 382 7.03 16.64 40.19
N CYS A 383 7.14 17.39 41.28
CA CYS A 383 7.55 16.86 42.59
C CYS A 383 6.32 16.35 43.37
N LEU A 384 6.20 15.04 43.56
CA LEU A 384 5.02 14.43 44.20
C LEU A 384 4.87 14.80 45.68
N ASN A 385 5.96 15.18 46.35
CA ASN A 385 5.94 15.67 47.73
C ASN A 385 5.98 17.20 47.84
N GLY A 386 5.83 17.92 46.72
CA GLY A 386 5.84 19.39 46.66
C GLY A 386 7.19 20.06 46.94
N LYS A 387 8.25 19.30 47.25
CA LYS A 387 9.58 19.86 47.50
C LYS A 387 10.40 19.83 46.22
N ASN A 388 10.93 20.99 45.82
CA ASN A 388 11.80 21.11 44.65
C ASN A 388 12.91 20.05 44.66
N LYS A 389 13.12 19.41 43.51
CA LYS A 389 14.12 18.36 43.31
C LYS A 389 15.09 18.75 42.21
N GLN A 390 16.20 18.01 42.16
CA GLN A 390 17.16 18.10 41.08
C GLN A 390 17.40 16.69 40.55
N LEU A 391 17.42 16.57 39.22
CA LEU A 391 17.85 15.36 38.53
C LEU A 391 18.88 15.72 37.46
N MET A 392 19.69 14.75 37.07
CA MET A 392 20.59 14.85 35.94
C MET A 392 19.99 14.07 34.76
N VAL A 393 20.02 14.66 33.58
CA VAL A 393 19.82 13.96 32.31
C VAL A 393 21.20 13.69 31.72
N ALA A 394 21.45 12.49 31.21
CA ALA A 394 22.76 12.15 30.66
C ALA A 394 22.67 11.16 29.50
N LEU A 395 23.67 11.20 28.62
CA LEU A 395 24.02 10.08 27.76
C LEU A 395 25.18 9.33 28.42
N VAL A 396 25.05 8.02 28.54
CA VAL A 396 26.05 7.13 29.12
C VAL A 396 26.36 5.98 28.17
N ASP A 397 27.55 5.43 28.26
CA ASP A 397 27.92 4.23 27.52
C ASP A 397 27.52 2.93 28.24
N GLU A 398 27.97 1.80 27.69
CA GLU A 398 27.69 0.47 28.22
C GLU A 398 28.24 0.27 29.63
N ALA A 399 29.42 0.83 29.93
CA ALA A 399 30.04 0.80 31.26
C ALA A 399 29.35 1.75 32.26
N GLY A 400 28.51 2.66 31.76
CA GLY A 400 27.86 3.70 32.56
C GLY A 400 28.69 4.98 32.67
N ASP A 401 29.77 5.11 31.91
CA ASP A 401 30.57 6.33 31.86
C ASP A 401 29.80 7.44 31.15
N VAL A 402 29.87 8.64 31.70
CA VAL A 402 29.11 9.80 31.18
C VAL A 402 29.75 10.32 29.90
N ILE A 403 28.97 10.31 28.81
CA ILE A 403 29.31 10.93 27.53
C ILE A 403 29.02 12.44 27.60
N SER A 404 27.82 12.80 28.06
CA SER A 404 27.39 14.18 28.27
C SER A 404 26.23 14.23 29.27
N GLN A 405 26.07 15.33 30.01
CA GLN A 405 25.03 15.47 31.02
C GLN A 405 24.61 16.93 31.25
N ALA A 406 23.37 17.12 31.72
CA ALA A 406 22.83 18.41 32.11
C ALA A 406 21.98 18.31 33.39
N LYS A 407 21.88 19.43 34.13
CA LYS A 407 21.09 19.54 35.37
C LYS A 407 19.67 20.02 35.04
N VAL A 408 18.67 19.34 35.58
CA VAL A 408 17.27 19.79 35.56
C VAL A 408 16.78 20.01 36.98
N LYS A 409 16.25 21.21 37.25
CA LYS A 409 15.65 21.57 38.56
C LYS A 409 14.14 21.51 38.43
N VAL A 410 13.51 20.52 39.06
CA VAL A 410 12.06 20.34 39.05
C VAL A 410 11.45 21.11 40.22
N VAL A 411 10.42 21.90 39.95
CA VAL A 411 9.81 22.84 40.89
C VAL A 411 8.33 22.54 41.04
N GLY A 412 7.85 22.56 42.29
CA GLY A 412 6.43 22.41 42.59
C GLY A 412 5.84 21.03 42.29
N ASN A 413 4.55 20.90 42.54
CA ASN A 413 3.76 19.67 42.41
C ASN A 413 2.91 19.61 41.13
N GLU A 414 2.89 20.69 40.35
CA GLU A 414 2.22 20.75 39.05
C GLU A 414 3.13 20.28 37.92
N TRP A 415 2.54 19.73 36.87
CA TRP A 415 3.29 19.36 35.67
C TRP A 415 3.83 20.61 34.97
N SER A 416 5.11 20.57 34.61
CA SER A 416 5.77 21.59 33.80
C SER A 416 6.73 20.92 32.82
N GLU A 417 6.88 21.53 31.64
CA GLU A 417 7.90 21.13 30.67
C GLU A 417 9.26 21.69 31.09
N TYR A 418 10.29 20.84 31.04
CA TYR A 418 11.68 21.19 31.27
C TYR A 418 12.50 20.88 30.03
N LYS A 419 13.40 21.79 29.69
CA LYS A 419 14.32 21.63 28.55
C LYS A 419 15.76 21.69 29.04
N ALA A 420 16.61 20.87 28.43
CA ALA A 420 18.04 20.85 28.64
C ALA A 420 18.75 20.53 27.32
N GLN A 421 20.08 20.73 27.29
CA GLN A 421 20.88 20.41 26.13
C GLN A 421 22.10 19.60 26.54
N LEU A 422 22.35 18.51 25.83
CA LEU A 422 23.55 17.70 25.94
C LEU A 422 24.53 18.13 24.84
N VAL A 423 25.75 18.45 25.24
CA VAL A 423 26.81 18.90 24.33
C VAL A 423 27.82 17.78 24.17
N ILE A 424 27.98 17.28 22.94
CA ILE A 424 28.92 16.22 22.59
C ILE A 424 30.19 16.87 22.08
N THR A 425 31.34 16.41 22.59
CA THR A 425 32.66 16.96 22.27
C THR A 425 33.67 15.84 22.12
N ASP A 426 34.87 16.15 21.63
CA ASP A 426 35.98 15.18 21.57
C ASP A 426 36.53 14.76 22.95
N LYS A 427 35.91 15.17 24.07
CA LYS A 427 36.33 14.67 25.38
C LYS A 427 36.05 13.18 25.53
N TYR A 428 34.90 12.72 25.02
CA TYR A 428 34.58 11.29 24.99
C TYR A 428 35.17 10.67 23.73
N GLN A 429 35.90 9.57 23.86
CA GLN A 429 36.66 8.91 22.77
C GLN A 429 36.06 7.57 22.32
N GLY A 430 34.99 7.09 22.96
CA GLY A 430 34.31 5.86 22.56
C GLY A 430 33.57 5.96 21.22
N ASN A 431 33.12 4.81 20.72
CA ASN A 431 32.37 4.70 19.46
C ASN A 431 30.93 5.20 19.67
N LEU A 432 30.66 6.41 19.18
CA LEU A 432 29.36 7.08 19.27
C LEU A 432 28.42 6.72 18.13
N GLU A 433 28.96 6.45 16.95
CA GLU A 433 28.17 6.34 15.73
C GLU A 433 27.38 5.03 15.69
N GLU A 434 28.00 3.90 16.07
CA GLU A 434 27.31 2.61 16.12
C GLU A 434 26.17 2.60 17.16
N GLY A 435 26.28 3.44 18.21
CA GLY A 435 25.23 3.64 19.21
C GLY A 435 24.94 2.44 20.12
N LYS A 436 25.55 1.28 19.85
CA LYS A 436 25.36 0.06 20.63
C LYS A 436 25.82 0.25 22.07
N GLY A 437 24.93 -0.03 23.02
CA GLY A 437 25.19 0.10 24.45
C GLY A 437 25.08 1.54 25.00
N ILE A 438 24.93 2.56 24.14
CA ILE A 438 24.67 3.93 24.57
C ILE A 438 23.22 4.05 25.04
N ARG A 439 23.02 4.68 26.20
CA ARG A 439 21.72 4.84 26.85
C ARG A 439 21.50 6.28 27.30
N PHE A 440 20.25 6.70 27.33
CA PHE A 440 19.84 7.96 27.96
C PHE A 440 19.47 7.69 29.43
N ALA A 441 20.07 8.42 30.37
CA ALA A 441 19.90 8.21 31.79
C ALA A 441 19.17 9.38 32.45
N LEU A 442 18.19 9.06 33.29
CA LEU A 442 17.60 9.94 34.28
C LEU A 442 18.17 9.58 35.65
N ILE A 443 19.03 10.44 36.18
CA ILE A 443 19.80 10.17 37.41
C ILE A 443 19.26 11.09 38.53
N PRO A 444 18.58 10.53 39.53
CA PRO A 444 18.06 11.32 40.65
C PRO A 444 19.19 11.79 41.58
N LYS A 445 18.97 12.92 42.28
CA LYS A 445 19.85 13.38 43.36
C LYS A 445 19.19 13.17 44.72
N GLY A 446 19.55 12.07 45.38
CA GLY A 446 18.98 11.62 46.66
C GLY A 446 17.63 10.92 46.46
N GLU A 447 16.86 10.74 47.54
CA GLU A 447 15.49 10.23 47.43
C GLU A 447 14.60 11.25 46.69
N THR A 448 14.25 10.89 45.46
CA THR A 448 13.29 11.63 44.64
C THR A 448 11.98 10.87 44.58
N GLN A 449 10.87 11.62 44.63
CA GLN A 449 9.53 11.18 44.26
C GLN A 449 9.09 12.19 43.20
N VAL A 450 9.64 12.04 42.00
CA VAL A 450 9.39 12.95 40.87
C VAL A 450 8.64 12.15 39.82
N GLY A 451 7.45 12.63 39.45
CA GLY A 451 6.77 12.12 38.26
C GLY A 451 7.48 12.68 37.03
N ILE A 452 7.80 11.82 36.07
CA ILE A 452 8.47 12.16 34.81
C ILE A 452 7.73 11.49 33.66
N ASP A 453 7.51 12.25 32.59
CA ASP A 453 6.76 11.82 31.41
C ASP A 453 7.24 12.56 30.15
N LEU A 454 6.86 12.08 28.97
CA LEU A 454 7.12 12.65 27.65
C LEU A 454 8.60 13.02 27.49
N VAL A 455 9.47 12.09 27.86
CA VAL A 455 10.92 12.25 27.79
C VAL A 455 11.34 12.12 26.33
N SER A 456 12.02 13.14 25.83
CA SER A 456 12.46 13.21 24.43
C SER A 456 13.94 13.57 24.38
N LEU A 457 14.66 12.93 23.46
CA LEU A 457 16.03 13.26 23.08
C LEU A 457 16.11 13.33 21.55
N LYS A 458 16.38 14.52 21.02
CA LYS A 458 16.53 14.73 19.57
C LYS A 458 17.88 15.38 19.26
N PRO A 459 18.53 15.04 18.13
CA PRO A 459 19.60 15.88 17.61
C PRO A 459 19.07 17.31 17.39
N HIS A 460 19.86 18.33 17.72
CA HIS A 460 19.48 19.72 17.42
C HIS A 460 19.45 19.97 15.90
N ASP A 461 20.40 19.36 15.17
CA ASP A 461 20.50 19.43 13.72
C ASP A 461 19.54 18.42 13.05
N THR A 462 18.28 18.81 12.92
CA THR A 462 17.24 18.07 12.18
C THR A 462 17.06 18.64 10.78
N TYR A 463 16.41 17.90 9.88
CA TYR A 463 16.11 18.38 8.53
C TYR A 463 15.35 19.70 8.59
N LYS A 464 15.95 20.77 8.06
CA LYS A 464 15.43 22.16 8.09
C LYS A 464 15.09 22.70 9.49
N GLY A 465 15.47 22.01 10.57
CA GLY A 465 15.09 22.36 11.94
C GLY A 465 13.67 21.91 12.34
N HIS A 466 13.00 21.09 11.52
CA HIS A 466 11.58 20.71 11.72
C HIS A 466 11.39 19.29 12.27
N GLY A 467 12.39 18.73 12.96
CA GLY A 467 12.20 17.51 13.77
C GLY A 467 12.31 16.19 13.03
N LEU A 468 12.61 16.19 11.73
CA LEU A 468 12.87 14.97 10.96
C LEU A 468 14.35 14.58 10.98
N ARG A 469 14.61 13.28 10.95
CA ARG A 469 15.94 12.70 10.89
C ARG A 469 16.62 13.13 9.58
N LYS A 470 17.73 13.86 9.72
CA LYS A 470 18.33 14.65 8.64
C LYS A 470 18.81 13.82 7.45
N ASP A 471 19.58 12.76 7.67
CA ASP A 471 20.13 11.92 6.59
C ASP A 471 19.04 11.22 5.76
N LEU A 472 17.98 10.71 6.41
CA LEU A 472 16.82 10.13 5.72
C LEU A 472 16.06 11.19 4.92
N ALA A 473 15.70 12.31 5.56
CA ALA A 473 14.92 13.36 4.90
C ALA A 473 15.70 14.01 3.73
N GLU A 474 17.01 14.23 3.87
CA GLU A 474 17.88 14.71 2.78
C GLU A 474 17.93 13.69 1.63
N LYS A 475 18.10 12.40 1.95
CA LYS A 475 18.11 11.34 0.93
C LYS A 475 16.77 11.26 0.19
N ILE A 476 15.64 11.42 0.88
CA ILE A 476 14.32 11.46 0.23
C ILE A 476 14.18 12.73 -0.60
N ALA A 477 14.59 13.90 -0.10
CA ALA A 477 14.52 15.16 -0.84
C ALA A 477 15.38 15.17 -2.12
N GLU A 478 16.46 14.38 -2.18
CA GLU A 478 17.23 14.17 -3.41
C GLU A 478 16.42 13.54 -4.55
N LEU A 479 15.33 12.81 -4.26
CA LEU A 479 14.39 12.32 -5.27
C LEU A 479 13.64 13.47 -5.95
N LYS A 480 13.58 14.65 -5.31
CA LYS A 480 12.76 15.80 -5.74
C LYS A 480 11.29 15.42 -6.00
N PRO A 481 10.63 14.73 -5.05
CA PRO A 481 9.26 14.25 -5.26
C PRO A 481 8.32 15.42 -5.54
N LYS A 482 7.36 15.23 -6.44
CA LYS A 482 6.36 16.26 -6.76
C LYS A 482 5.21 16.29 -5.76
N PHE A 483 4.93 15.17 -5.14
CA PHE A 483 3.93 15.03 -4.10
C PHE A 483 4.35 13.96 -3.08
N VAL A 484 3.68 13.95 -1.92
CA VAL A 484 3.83 12.92 -0.87
C VAL A 484 2.45 12.39 -0.52
N ARG A 485 2.20 11.09 -0.75
CA ARG A 485 1.03 10.36 -0.24
C ARG A 485 1.28 9.91 1.19
N PHE A 486 0.42 10.30 2.13
CA PHE A 486 0.52 9.94 3.56
C PHE A 486 -0.87 9.98 4.22
N PRO A 487 -1.08 9.42 5.42
CA PRO A 487 -0.16 8.59 6.18
C PRO A 487 -0.13 7.13 5.69
N GLY A 488 -0.92 6.77 4.67
CA GLY A 488 -0.84 5.54 3.85
C GLY A 488 -0.70 4.21 4.59
N GLY A 489 -0.51 3.09 3.90
CA GLY A 489 -1.56 2.45 3.12
C GLY A 489 -2.50 1.72 4.08
N CYS A 490 -2.23 0.47 4.42
CA CYS A 490 -3.04 -0.30 5.37
C CYS A 490 -3.10 0.33 6.78
N MET A 491 -2.08 1.09 7.20
CA MET A 491 -2.05 1.72 8.53
C MET A 491 -3.18 2.75 8.69
N LEU A 492 -3.53 3.48 7.62
CA LEU A 492 -4.66 4.42 7.59
C LEU A 492 -6.00 3.76 7.95
N HIS A 493 -6.25 2.58 7.41
CA HIS A 493 -7.49 1.84 7.60
C HIS A 493 -7.63 1.22 8.98
N GLY A 494 -6.50 0.97 9.66
CA GLY A 494 -6.49 0.42 11.01
C GLY A 494 -6.96 -1.03 11.14
N GLN A 495 -6.75 -1.57 12.34
CA GLN A 495 -7.23 -2.88 12.78
C GLN A 495 -8.67 -2.78 13.31
N GLY A 496 -9.63 -2.74 12.39
CA GLY A 496 -11.05 -2.48 12.71
C GLY A 496 -11.35 -0.99 12.88
N LEU A 497 -12.64 -0.66 13.03
CA LEU A 497 -13.12 0.73 13.03
C LEU A 497 -12.58 1.57 14.19
N ASP A 498 -12.36 0.98 15.36
CA ASP A 498 -11.83 1.68 16.54
C ASP A 498 -10.36 2.10 16.38
N ASN A 499 -9.67 1.60 15.35
CA ASN A 499 -8.26 1.85 15.08
C ASN A 499 -8.03 2.55 13.73
N ILE A 500 -9.07 3.04 13.05
CA ILE A 500 -8.88 3.88 11.85
C ILE A 500 -8.06 5.12 12.22
N TYR A 501 -7.24 5.61 11.30
CA TYR A 501 -6.38 6.74 11.56
C TYR A 501 -7.17 8.06 11.50
N HIS A 502 -7.32 8.73 12.65
CA HIS A 502 -7.97 10.03 12.75
C HIS A 502 -6.93 11.15 12.73
N TRP A 503 -6.88 11.94 11.66
CA TRP A 503 -5.90 13.02 11.51
C TRP A 503 -5.93 14.04 12.66
N LYS A 504 -7.11 14.33 13.22
CA LYS A 504 -7.30 15.25 14.36
C LYS A 504 -6.56 14.80 15.62
N GLU A 505 -6.33 13.50 15.78
CA GLU A 505 -5.61 12.94 16.91
C GLU A 505 -4.08 13.09 16.77
N THR A 506 -3.60 13.69 15.67
CA THR A 506 -2.18 13.82 15.30
C THR A 506 -1.69 15.26 15.24
N VAL A 507 -2.59 16.23 15.43
CA VAL A 507 -2.27 17.66 15.39
C VAL A 507 -2.44 18.28 16.79
N GLY A 508 -1.90 19.48 16.98
CA GLY A 508 -1.88 20.14 18.29
C GLY A 508 -0.70 19.69 19.17
N PRO A 509 -0.70 20.07 20.47
CA PRO A 509 0.38 19.77 21.40
C PRO A 509 0.67 18.27 21.48
N LEU A 510 1.94 17.87 21.39
CA LEU A 510 2.36 16.46 21.40
C LEU A 510 1.78 15.67 22.57
N LYS A 511 1.79 16.26 23.77
CA LYS A 511 1.25 15.64 25.00
C LYS A 511 -0.22 15.25 24.90
N ASP A 512 -0.99 15.88 24.02
CA ASP A 512 -2.44 15.68 23.87
C ASP A 512 -2.78 14.88 22.60
N ARG A 513 -1.80 14.50 21.78
CA ARG A 513 -1.99 13.56 20.67
C ARG A 513 -2.27 12.18 21.23
N LYS A 514 -3.18 11.43 20.63
CA LYS A 514 -3.60 10.12 21.16
C LYS A 514 -2.83 9.02 20.44
N PRO A 515 -1.94 8.26 21.08
CA PRO A 515 -1.20 7.19 20.42
C PRO A 515 -2.12 6.07 19.96
N ALA A 516 -1.62 5.21 19.09
CA ALA A 516 -2.38 4.07 18.57
C ALA A 516 -1.48 2.85 18.38
N ARG A 517 -2.09 1.68 18.41
CA ARG A 517 -1.47 0.47 17.86
C ARG A 517 -1.29 0.64 16.35
N ASN A 518 -0.10 0.33 15.85
CA ASN A 518 0.18 0.24 14.43
C ASN A 518 -0.21 -1.15 13.89
N LEU A 519 -0.90 -1.19 12.74
CA LEU A 519 -1.31 -2.43 12.06
C LEU A 519 -0.12 -3.36 11.75
N TRP A 520 1.07 -2.79 11.53
CA TRP A 520 2.32 -3.49 11.32
C TRP A 520 2.95 -4.06 12.62
N ASN A 521 2.16 -4.11 13.69
CA ASN A 521 2.44 -4.75 14.98
C ASN A 521 3.58 -4.04 15.73
N TYR A 522 3.47 -2.73 15.89
CA TYR A 522 4.25 -1.92 16.85
C TYR A 522 3.42 -0.73 17.32
N HIS A 523 4.00 0.17 18.10
CA HIS A 523 3.33 1.35 18.66
C HIS A 523 3.49 2.56 17.73
N GLN A 524 2.45 3.37 17.60
CA GLN A 524 2.49 4.63 16.86
C GLN A 524 2.33 5.81 17.82
N THR A 525 3.40 6.57 18.00
CA THR A 525 3.46 7.71 18.92
C THR A 525 2.68 8.92 18.41
N ARG A 526 2.54 9.03 17.09
CA ARG A 526 2.01 10.21 16.38
C ARG A 526 2.79 11.50 16.64
N GLN A 527 4.09 11.35 16.97
CA GLN A 527 5.03 12.47 16.89
C GLN A 527 5.16 12.99 15.45
N LEU A 528 5.14 12.08 14.47
CA LEU A 528 4.96 12.43 13.06
C LEU A 528 3.47 12.41 12.73
N GLY A 529 2.84 13.57 12.83
CA GLY A 529 1.42 13.79 12.52
C GLY A 529 1.22 14.66 11.29
N PHE A 530 -0.02 15.07 11.05
CA PHE A 530 -0.36 15.85 9.85
C PHE A 530 0.40 17.17 9.78
N TYR A 531 0.64 17.88 10.88
CA TYR A 531 1.46 19.10 10.83
C TYR A 531 2.87 18.82 10.29
N GLU A 532 3.53 17.78 10.80
CA GLU A 532 4.88 17.44 10.39
C GLU A 532 4.94 16.91 8.95
N TYR A 533 3.95 16.13 8.49
CA TYR A 533 3.87 15.69 7.09
C TYR A 533 3.70 16.85 6.11
N PHE A 534 2.82 17.81 6.42
CA PHE A 534 2.61 18.99 5.59
C PHE A 534 3.85 19.90 5.58
N GLN A 535 4.48 20.13 6.74
CA GLN A 535 5.75 20.85 6.81
C GLN A 535 6.86 20.17 6.00
N TRP A 536 6.93 18.84 6.04
CA TRP A 536 7.89 18.07 5.26
C TRP A 536 7.68 18.22 3.75
N CYS A 537 6.43 18.26 3.30
CA CYS A 537 6.09 18.53 1.91
C CYS A 537 6.61 19.91 1.48
N GLU A 538 6.35 20.96 2.26
CA GLU A 538 6.86 22.30 1.98
C GLU A 538 8.39 22.37 1.95
N ASP A 539 9.06 21.72 2.90
CA ASP A 539 10.52 21.69 3.00
C ASP A 539 11.19 21.09 1.76
N MET A 540 10.52 20.12 1.12
CA MET A 540 10.95 19.47 -0.12
C MET A 540 10.45 20.18 -1.39
N GLY A 541 9.46 21.07 -1.27
CA GLY A 541 8.74 21.65 -2.40
C GLY A 541 7.79 20.66 -3.11
N ALA A 542 7.23 19.71 -2.36
CA ALA A 542 6.26 18.73 -2.82
C ALA A 542 4.82 19.12 -2.42
N GLU A 543 3.81 18.68 -3.17
CA GLU A 543 2.41 18.83 -2.80
C GLU A 543 1.97 17.72 -1.81
N PRO A 544 1.20 18.05 -0.75
CA PRO A 544 0.65 17.04 0.14
C PRO A 544 -0.53 16.31 -0.51
N LEU A 545 -0.53 14.97 -0.45
CA LEU A 545 -1.67 14.09 -0.75
C LEU A 545 -2.05 13.32 0.54
N PRO A 546 -2.76 13.95 1.48
CA PRO A 546 -3.31 13.25 2.63
C PRO A 546 -4.41 12.27 2.19
N VAL A 547 -4.36 11.05 2.69
CA VAL A 547 -5.35 9.99 2.44
C VAL A 547 -6.16 9.75 3.71
N LEU A 548 -7.48 9.61 3.59
CA LEU A 548 -8.40 9.28 4.67
C LEU A 548 -9.17 7.99 4.35
N ALA A 549 -9.51 7.20 5.38
CA ALA A 549 -10.26 5.96 5.18
C ALA A 549 -11.64 6.25 4.56
N ALA A 550 -12.14 5.33 3.73
CA ALA A 550 -13.47 5.46 3.11
C ALA A 550 -14.63 5.10 4.05
N GLY A 551 -14.41 5.20 5.37
CA GLY A 551 -15.39 4.82 6.40
C GLY A 551 -15.51 3.30 6.63
N VAL A 552 -14.52 2.50 6.19
CA VAL A 552 -14.44 1.05 6.37
C VAL A 552 -13.04 0.66 6.91
N PRO A 553 -12.88 -0.49 7.60
CA PRO A 553 -11.60 -0.90 8.17
C PRO A 553 -10.73 -1.67 7.15
N CYS A 554 -9.50 -2.01 7.51
CA CYS A 554 -8.58 -2.67 6.58
C CYS A 554 -9.09 -4.07 6.19
N GLN A 555 -8.92 -4.46 4.92
CA GLN A 555 -9.17 -5.84 4.47
C GLN A 555 -8.35 -6.90 5.23
N ASN A 556 -7.24 -6.49 5.85
CA ASN A 556 -6.38 -7.36 6.66
C ASN A 556 -6.74 -7.36 8.16
N SER A 557 -7.88 -6.78 8.55
CA SER A 557 -8.29 -6.71 9.96
C SER A 557 -8.53 -8.12 10.55
N GLN A 558 -7.94 -8.37 11.72
CA GLN A 558 -8.28 -9.50 12.60
C GLN A 558 -9.73 -9.41 13.12
N PRO A 559 -10.31 -10.52 13.61
CA PRO A 559 -11.67 -10.51 14.14
C PRO A 559 -11.83 -9.57 15.34
N ASN A 560 -12.91 -8.78 15.36
CA ASN A 560 -13.29 -7.99 16.52
C ASN A 560 -14.00 -8.85 17.59
N ALA A 561 -14.46 -8.24 18.69
CA ALA A 561 -15.15 -8.95 19.78
C ALA A 561 -16.42 -9.69 19.32
N GLN A 562 -17.12 -9.14 18.32
CA GLN A 562 -18.31 -9.73 17.70
C GLN A 562 -17.94 -10.86 16.71
N GLY A 563 -16.67 -11.00 16.35
CA GLY A 563 -16.18 -11.96 15.37
C GLY A 563 -16.23 -11.46 13.93
N LEU A 564 -16.46 -10.16 13.69
CA LEU A 564 -16.36 -9.59 12.34
C LEU A 564 -14.90 -9.41 11.96
N CYS A 565 -14.51 -9.84 10.76
CA CYS A 565 -13.11 -9.96 10.35
C CYS A 565 -12.89 -9.47 8.91
N GLY A 566 -11.76 -8.85 8.62
CA GLY A 566 -11.49 -8.20 7.33
C GLY A 566 -12.18 -6.84 7.20
N GLN A 567 -12.38 -6.37 5.97
CA GLN A 567 -13.07 -5.10 5.70
C GLN A 567 -14.59 -5.25 5.85
N GLN A 568 -15.02 -5.50 7.08
CA GLN A 568 -16.42 -5.80 7.39
C GLN A 568 -17.03 -4.75 8.29
N GLY A 569 -18.27 -4.40 7.97
CA GLY A 569 -18.94 -3.25 8.54
C GLY A 569 -18.39 -1.94 7.98
N GLY A 570 -18.74 -0.85 8.64
CA GLY A 570 -18.29 0.48 8.33
C GLY A 570 -18.75 1.43 9.43
N ILE A 571 -18.23 2.65 9.46
CA ILE A 571 -18.68 3.68 10.41
C ILE A 571 -20.21 3.73 10.39
N PRO A 572 -20.91 3.61 11.54
CA PRO A 572 -22.36 3.63 11.58
C PRO A 572 -22.93 4.84 10.82
N MET A 573 -24.04 4.65 10.09
CA MET A 573 -24.56 5.69 9.19
C MET A 573 -24.98 6.97 9.92
N ASP A 574 -25.36 6.88 11.19
CA ASP A 574 -25.64 8.01 12.08
C ASP A 574 -24.38 8.77 12.53
N GLN A 575 -23.20 8.14 12.45
CA GLN A 575 -21.89 8.73 12.75
C GLN A 575 -21.17 9.26 11.50
N MET A 576 -21.56 8.80 10.30
CA MET A 576 -20.99 9.27 9.03
C MET A 576 -21.02 10.80 8.86
N PRO A 577 -22.07 11.56 9.25
CA PRO A 577 -22.04 13.02 9.16
C PRO A 577 -20.86 13.66 9.90
N GLN A 578 -20.51 13.14 11.08
CA GLN A 578 -19.36 13.64 11.83
C GLN A 578 -18.03 13.28 11.14
N TYR A 579 -17.91 12.06 10.61
CA TYR A 579 -16.71 11.66 9.88
C TYR A 579 -16.51 12.49 8.60
N VAL A 580 -17.59 12.76 7.86
CA VAL A 580 -17.58 13.68 6.71
C VAL A 580 -17.14 15.08 7.16
N GLN A 581 -17.64 15.57 8.29
CA GLN A 581 -17.20 16.86 8.82
C GLN A 581 -15.70 16.86 9.16
N ASP A 582 -15.15 15.76 9.68
CA ASP A 582 -13.72 15.63 9.95
C ASP A 582 -12.86 15.72 8.66
N VAL A 583 -13.35 15.20 7.54
CA VAL A 583 -12.71 15.35 6.21
C VAL A 583 -12.74 16.81 5.75
N LEU A 584 -13.88 17.49 5.91
CA LEU A 584 -14.02 18.91 5.55
C LEU A 584 -13.16 19.82 6.45
N ASP A 585 -13.05 19.46 7.73
CA ASP A 585 -12.23 20.18 8.70
C ASP A 585 -10.73 20.10 8.37
N LEU A 586 -10.27 19.03 7.70
CA LEU A 586 -8.89 18.95 7.21
C LEU A 586 -8.60 20.05 6.17
N VAL A 587 -9.55 20.30 5.26
CA VAL A 587 -9.41 21.38 4.27
C VAL A 587 -9.38 22.74 4.95
N GLU A 588 -10.25 22.98 5.94
CA GLU A 588 -10.23 24.20 6.75
C GLU A 588 -8.94 24.36 7.55
N TRP A 589 -8.44 23.28 8.15
CA TRP A 589 -7.18 23.27 8.88
C TRP A 589 -5.99 23.58 7.96
N ALA A 590 -5.97 23.06 6.74
CA ALA A 590 -4.86 23.24 5.81
C ALA A 590 -4.91 24.59 5.07
N ASN A 591 -6.09 25.03 4.65
CA ASN A 591 -6.27 26.15 3.71
C ASN A 591 -7.03 27.35 4.28
N GLY A 592 -7.78 27.18 5.37
CA GLY A 592 -8.64 28.22 5.91
C GLY A 592 -7.88 29.45 6.44
N ASP A 593 -8.62 30.54 6.62
CA ASP A 593 -8.15 31.78 7.24
C ASP A 593 -8.18 31.65 8.78
N PRO A 594 -7.04 31.81 9.48
CA PRO A 594 -6.97 31.79 10.94
C PRO A 594 -7.87 32.83 11.65
N ALA A 595 -8.28 33.90 10.95
CA ALA A 595 -9.17 34.91 11.50
C ALA A 595 -10.62 34.43 11.65
N THR A 596 -11.05 33.45 10.85
CA THR A 596 -12.45 33.00 10.78
C THR A 596 -12.64 31.50 11.06
N SER A 597 -11.58 30.69 10.94
CA SER A 597 -11.63 29.25 11.14
C SER A 597 -10.81 28.84 12.37
N SER A 598 -11.45 28.18 13.34
CA SER A 598 -10.75 27.66 14.53
C SER A 598 -9.71 26.59 14.17
N TRP A 599 -9.92 25.86 13.08
CA TRP A 599 -8.98 24.88 12.57
C TRP A 599 -7.73 25.55 11.97
N ALA A 600 -7.90 26.56 11.12
CA ALA A 600 -6.79 27.35 10.63
C ALA A 600 -6.07 28.10 11.76
N LYS A 601 -6.81 28.56 12.78
CA LYS A 601 -6.20 29.13 13.99
C LYS A 601 -5.33 28.12 14.73
N MET A 602 -5.75 26.86 14.85
CA MET A 602 -4.93 25.80 15.44
C MET A 602 -3.61 25.61 14.67
N ARG A 603 -3.65 25.62 13.33
CA ARG A 603 -2.44 25.59 12.47
C ARG A 603 -1.55 26.81 12.73
N ALA A 604 -2.13 28.01 12.79
CA ALA A 604 -1.42 29.25 13.05
C ALA A 604 -0.76 29.28 14.43
N ASP A 605 -1.47 28.85 15.48
CA ASP A 605 -0.97 28.79 16.85
C ASP A 605 0.15 27.74 17.02
N ALA A 606 0.19 26.72 16.14
CA ALA A 606 1.28 25.76 16.06
C ALA A 606 2.54 26.30 15.34
N GLY A 607 2.48 27.52 14.80
CA GLY A 607 3.62 28.21 14.18
C GLY A 607 3.50 28.41 12.66
N HIS A 608 2.40 27.98 12.03
CA HIS A 608 2.22 28.08 10.58
C HIS A 608 0.92 28.83 10.20
N PRO A 609 0.94 30.19 10.20
CA PRO A 609 -0.25 30.98 9.91
C PRO A 609 -0.66 30.94 8.44
N ALA A 610 0.29 30.76 7.51
CA ALA A 610 -0.01 30.66 6.08
C ALA A 610 -0.79 29.35 5.78
N PRO A 611 -1.60 29.29 4.72
CA PRO A 611 -2.19 28.04 4.29
C PRO A 611 -1.11 27.12 3.70
N PHE A 612 -1.25 25.81 3.92
CA PHE A 612 -0.41 24.79 3.29
C PHE A 612 -0.71 24.59 1.79
N ASN A 613 -1.80 25.20 1.29
CA ASN A 613 -2.23 25.10 -0.11
C ASN A 613 -2.51 23.65 -0.55
N LEU A 614 -3.30 22.93 0.26
CA LEU A 614 -3.80 21.60 -0.04
C LEU A 614 -4.65 21.63 -1.32
N LYS A 615 -4.34 20.74 -2.27
CA LYS A 615 -5.03 20.63 -3.56
C LYS A 615 -5.69 19.27 -3.78
N MET A 616 -5.20 18.23 -3.13
CA MET A 616 -5.60 16.85 -3.39
C MET A 616 -5.91 16.13 -2.08
N ILE A 617 -6.94 15.30 -2.06
CA ILE A 617 -7.24 14.40 -0.93
C ILE A 617 -7.51 13.00 -1.49
N GLY A 618 -6.84 12.00 -0.91
CA GLY A 618 -7.14 10.59 -1.17
C GLY A 618 -8.28 10.09 -0.27
N ILE A 619 -9.25 9.35 -0.81
CA ILE A 619 -10.32 8.72 -0.04
C ILE A 619 -10.32 7.21 -0.32
N GLY A 620 -10.00 6.42 0.70
CA GLY A 620 -9.80 4.97 0.59
C GLY A 620 -8.35 4.57 0.26
N ASN A 621 -8.09 3.26 0.34
CA ASN A 621 -6.81 2.62 0.03
C ASN A 621 -7.05 1.11 -0.15
N GLU A 622 -6.84 0.50 -1.31
CA GLU A 622 -6.97 -0.98 -1.45
C GLU A 622 -8.29 -1.58 -0.91
N ASP A 623 -9.39 -0.83 -1.00
CA ASP A 623 -10.66 -1.22 -0.39
C ASP A 623 -11.34 -2.35 -1.18
N LEU A 624 -11.91 -3.34 -0.48
CA LEU A 624 -12.91 -4.22 -1.09
C LEU A 624 -14.14 -3.39 -1.50
N ILE A 625 -14.54 -3.44 -2.76
CA ILE A 625 -15.58 -2.60 -3.36
C ILE A 625 -16.98 -3.20 -3.10
N SER A 626 -17.25 -3.46 -1.82
CA SER A 626 -18.53 -3.94 -1.31
C SER A 626 -19.60 -2.83 -1.32
N THR A 627 -20.86 -3.23 -1.12
CA THR A 627 -21.97 -2.27 -0.97
C THR A 627 -21.74 -1.31 0.20
N THR A 628 -21.25 -1.85 1.32
CA THR A 628 -20.94 -1.11 2.56
C THR A 628 -19.90 0.00 2.33
N PHE A 629 -18.87 -0.29 1.53
CA PHE A 629 -17.86 0.68 1.12
C PHE A 629 -18.47 1.76 0.23
N LYS A 630 -19.18 1.35 -0.83
CA LYS A 630 -19.72 2.27 -1.85
C LYS A 630 -20.59 3.38 -1.25
N GLU A 631 -21.46 3.05 -0.30
CA GLU A 631 -22.35 4.02 0.34
C GLU A 631 -21.56 5.14 1.05
N ARG A 632 -20.58 4.76 1.88
CA ARG A 632 -19.78 5.71 2.69
C ARG A 632 -18.80 6.49 1.83
N TYR A 633 -18.11 5.79 0.93
CA TYR A 633 -17.19 6.37 -0.03
C TYR A 633 -17.85 7.50 -0.82
N LEU A 634 -19.04 7.26 -1.40
CA LEU A 634 -19.76 8.28 -2.16
C LEU A 634 -20.32 9.41 -1.28
N MET A 635 -20.68 9.16 -0.01
CA MET A 635 -21.04 10.25 0.91
C MET A 635 -19.89 11.23 1.11
N ILE A 636 -18.67 10.71 1.33
CA ILE A 636 -17.47 11.52 1.58
C ILE A 636 -17.11 12.32 0.32
N CYS A 637 -16.95 11.65 -0.84
CA CYS A 637 -16.53 12.30 -2.08
C CYS A 637 -17.53 13.40 -2.51
N LYS A 638 -18.84 13.14 -2.41
CA LYS A 638 -19.88 14.12 -2.74
C LYS A 638 -19.81 15.34 -1.83
N ALA A 639 -19.72 15.14 -0.51
CA ALA A 639 -19.69 16.24 0.45
C ALA A 639 -18.44 17.12 0.29
N LEU A 640 -17.27 16.49 0.06
CA LEU A 640 -16.02 17.18 -0.19
C LEU A 640 -16.11 18.07 -1.44
N LYS A 641 -16.54 17.51 -2.57
CA LYS A 641 -16.67 18.27 -3.83
C LYS A 641 -17.77 19.31 -3.82
N GLN A 642 -18.85 19.11 -3.05
CA GLN A 642 -19.89 20.13 -2.88
C GLN A 642 -19.39 21.36 -2.12
N LYS A 643 -18.53 21.18 -1.11
CA LYS A 643 -18.01 22.28 -0.30
C LYS A 643 -16.73 22.90 -0.86
N TYR A 644 -15.85 22.08 -1.43
CA TYR A 644 -14.55 22.47 -1.97
C TYR A 644 -14.38 21.89 -3.39
N PRO A 645 -15.03 22.47 -4.40
CA PRO A 645 -15.02 21.94 -5.77
C PRO A 645 -13.61 21.89 -6.40
N ASP A 646 -12.70 22.76 -5.95
CA ASP A 646 -11.33 22.87 -6.44
C ASP A 646 -10.36 21.83 -5.84
N ILE A 647 -10.79 21.06 -4.82
CA ILE A 647 -9.98 19.96 -4.29
C ILE A 647 -10.13 18.76 -5.23
N GLU A 648 -9.01 18.23 -5.71
CA GLU A 648 -8.94 16.98 -6.46
C GLU A 648 -9.15 15.79 -5.51
N VAL A 649 -10.15 14.97 -5.80
CA VAL A 649 -10.44 13.74 -5.06
C VAL A 649 -9.79 12.57 -5.79
N VAL A 650 -8.87 11.91 -5.10
CA VAL A 650 -8.21 10.69 -5.57
C VAL A 650 -8.89 9.50 -4.89
N GLY A 651 -9.69 8.77 -5.65
CA GLY A 651 -10.41 7.59 -5.20
C GLY A 651 -9.55 6.32 -5.20
N THR A 652 -10.14 5.18 -4.89
CA THR A 652 -9.50 3.85 -5.06
C THR A 652 -10.34 2.96 -5.97
N VAL A 653 -9.67 2.06 -6.70
CA VAL A 653 -10.31 0.99 -7.49
C VAL A 653 -10.09 -0.39 -6.88
N GLY A 654 -9.69 -0.45 -5.62
CA GLY A 654 -9.52 -1.70 -4.88
C GLY A 654 -8.09 -2.24 -4.85
N PRO A 655 -7.88 -3.43 -4.25
CA PRO A 655 -6.56 -3.89 -3.83
C PRO A 655 -5.69 -4.50 -4.94
N PHE A 656 -6.26 -4.90 -6.08
CA PHE A 656 -5.55 -5.68 -7.08
C PHE A 656 -5.87 -5.19 -8.50
N HIS A 657 -4.82 -5.02 -9.31
CA HIS A 657 -4.88 -4.51 -10.68
C HIS A 657 -5.20 -5.55 -11.76
N TYR A 658 -4.80 -6.82 -11.57
CA TYR A 658 -5.25 -7.91 -12.44
C TYR A 658 -6.78 -7.92 -12.37
N PRO A 659 -7.53 -7.96 -13.50
CA PRO A 659 -8.96 -7.61 -13.53
C PRO A 659 -9.74 -8.44 -12.52
N SER A 660 -9.82 -7.88 -11.32
CA SER A 660 -10.42 -8.45 -10.14
C SER A 660 -11.82 -7.89 -10.06
N SER A 661 -12.66 -8.58 -9.28
CA SER A 661 -13.98 -8.11 -8.93
C SER A 661 -13.99 -6.64 -8.50
N ASP A 662 -13.06 -6.29 -7.62
CA ASP A 662 -12.93 -4.98 -7.01
C ASP A 662 -12.45 -3.95 -8.01
N TYR A 663 -11.44 -4.29 -8.82
CA TYR A 663 -10.94 -3.44 -9.89
C TYR A 663 -12.03 -2.99 -10.86
N VAL A 664 -12.81 -3.96 -11.36
CA VAL A 664 -13.87 -3.71 -12.33
C VAL A 664 -14.99 -2.85 -11.73
N GLU A 665 -15.45 -3.19 -10.52
CA GLU A 665 -16.52 -2.41 -9.86
C GLU A 665 -16.03 -1.03 -9.42
N GLY A 666 -14.79 -0.91 -8.97
CA GLY A 666 -14.16 0.36 -8.59
C GLY A 666 -14.11 1.33 -9.77
N TRP A 667 -13.62 0.87 -10.93
CA TRP A 667 -13.59 1.67 -12.16
C TRP A 667 -14.99 2.06 -12.63
N LYS A 668 -15.96 1.15 -12.50
CA LYS A 668 -17.37 1.46 -12.78
C LYS A 668 -17.90 2.57 -11.87
N ILE A 669 -17.66 2.50 -10.56
CA ILE A 669 -18.06 3.55 -9.60
C ILE A 669 -17.40 4.88 -9.96
N ALA A 670 -16.09 4.88 -10.27
CA ALA A 670 -15.35 6.07 -10.65
C ALA A 670 -15.93 6.70 -11.93
N LYS A 671 -16.24 5.90 -12.94
CA LYS A 671 -16.90 6.35 -14.19
C LYS A 671 -18.24 7.03 -13.92
N GLU A 672 -19.11 6.36 -13.16
CA GLU A 672 -20.46 6.83 -12.84
C GLU A 672 -20.47 8.09 -11.97
N ASN A 673 -19.36 8.38 -11.28
CA ASN A 673 -19.23 9.48 -10.32
C ASN A 673 -18.05 10.41 -10.63
N ARG A 674 -17.64 10.51 -11.90
CA ARG A 674 -16.47 11.30 -12.34
C ARG A 674 -16.56 12.81 -12.03
N GLN A 675 -17.74 13.33 -11.73
CA GLN A 675 -17.94 14.70 -11.24
C GLN A 675 -17.48 14.89 -9.79
N TYR A 676 -17.27 13.79 -9.05
CA TYR A 676 -16.84 13.78 -7.66
C TYR A 676 -15.47 13.12 -7.45
N ILE A 677 -14.94 12.43 -8.45
CA ILE A 677 -13.70 11.64 -8.40
C ILE A 677 -12.86 12.04 -9.61
N ASP A 678 -11.77 12.77 -9.39
CA ASP A 678 -10.92 13.32 -10.45
C ASP A 678 -9.88 12.31 -10.92
N ALA A 679 -9.38 11.48 -9.99
CA ALA A 679 -8.44 10.40 -10.25
C ALA A 679 -8.76 9.16 -9.42
N VAL A 680 -8.20 8.02 -9.81
CA VAL A 680 -8.26 6.75 -9.06
C VAL A 680 -6.88 6.19 -8.78
N ASP A 681 -6.73 5.60 -7.60
CA ASP A 681 -5.52 4.96 -7.10
C ASP A 681 -5.49 3.48 -7.49
N GLU A 682 -4.47 3.09 -8.25
CA GLU A 682 -4.15 1.72 -8.66
C GLU A 682 -2.89 1.21 -7.98
N HIS A 683 -2.91 -0.04 -7.56
CA HIS A 683 -1.79 -0.68 -6.85
C HIS A 683 -1.38 -1.99 -7.51
N TYR A 684 -0.07 -2.22 -7.66
CA TYR A 684 0.45 -3.52 -8.10
C TYR A 684 1.91 -3.84 -7.77
N TYR A 685 2.10 -5.08 -7.30
CA TYR A 685 3.39 -5.62 -6.90
C TYR A 685 3.73 -6.87 -7.71
N GLU A 686 4.37 -6.66 -8.86
CA GLU A 686 4.49 -7.69 -9.88
C GLU A 686 5.92 -8.21 -10.10
N LYS A 687 6.07 -9.34 -10.77
CA LYS A 687 7.41 -9.85 -11.13
C LYS A 687 8.04 -8.98 -12.22
N PRO A 688 9.39 -8.87 -12.31
CA PRO A 688 10.05 -8.14 -13.39
C PRO A 688 9.58 -8.53 -14.81
N GLY A 689 9.26 -9.81 -15.02
CA GLY A 689 8.71 -10.28 -16.29
C GLY A 689 7.34 -9.72 -16.64
N TRP A 690 6.48 -9.43 -15.65
CA TRP A 690 5.19 -8.78 -15.89
C TRP A 690 5.39 -7.38 -16.50
N PHE A 691 6.20 -6.53 -15.87
CA PHE A 691 6.50 -5.17 -16.35
C PHE A 691 7.08 -5.16 -17.77
N ILE A 692 7.92 -6.15 -18.11
CA ILE A 692 8.51 -6.30 -19.44
C ILE A 692 7.49 -6.70 -20.50
N ASN A 693 6.47 -7.49 -20.15
CA ASN A 693 5.47 -7.97 -21.10
C ASN A 693 4.20 -7.10 -21.15
N HIS A 694 3.98 -6.22 -20.17
CA HIS A 694 2.81 -5.33 -20.05
C HIS A 694 3.16 -3.88 -20.39
N GLN A 695 4.00 -3.66 -21.39
CA GLN A 695 4.44 -2.31 -21.73
C GLN A 695 3.32 -1.46 -22.33
N ASP A 696 2.27 -2.08 -22.84
CA ASP A 696 1.06 -1.48 -23.41
C ASP A 696 -0.09 -1.36 -22.39
N TYR A 697 0.16 -1.59 -21.09
CA TYR A 697 -0.88 -1.64 -20.04
C TYR A 697 -1.85 -0.44 -20.11
N TYR A 698 -1.31 0.78 -20.11
CA TYR A 698 -2.10 2.02 -20.16
C TYR A 698 -2.43 2.50 -21.59
N ASP A 699 -1.89 1.87 -22.64
CA ASP A 699 -2.00 2.35 -24.02
C ASP A 699 -3.45 2.37 -24.52
N HIS A 700 -4.33 1.53 -23.96
CA HIS A 700 -5.72 1.38 -24.39
C HIS A 700 -6.76 1.97 -23.42
N TYR A 701 -6.34 2.64 -22.35
CA TYR A 701 -7.27 3.24 -21.38
C TYR A 701 -8.12 4.34 -22.04
N ASP A 702 -9.37 4.51 -21.63
CA ASP A 702 -10.20 5.62 -22.13
C ASP A 702 -9.72 6.95 -21.52
N ARG A 703 -9.21 7.84 -22.37
CA ARG A 703 -8.66 9.15 -21.97
C ARG A 703 -9.73 10.13 -21.44
N SER A 704 -11.02 9.79 -21.53
CA SER A 704 -12.15 10.59 -21.03
C SER A 704 -12.56 10.29 -19.58
N MET A 705 -11.95 9.25 -18.98
CA MET A 705 -12.20 8.79 -17.62
C MET A 705 -11.45 9.61 -16.57
N PRO A 706 -11.78 9.42 -15.26
CA PRO A 706 -10.89 9.86 -14.19
C PRO A 706 -9.44 9.43 -14.44
N LYS A 707 -8.50 10.29 -14.03
CA LYS A 707 -7.07 10.05 -14.20
C LYS A 707 -6.59 8.89 -13.34
N VAL A 708 -5.42 8.37 -13.64
CA VAL A 708 -4.78 7.33 -12.83
C VAL A 708 -3.70 7.96 -11.95
N TYR A 709 -3.76 7.62 -10.67
CA TYR A 709 -2.65 7.67 -9.75
C TYR A 709 -2.17 6.23 -9.54
N LEU A 710 -0.94 5.92 -9.96
CA LEU A 710 -0.29 4.66 -9.61
C LEU A 710 0.32 4.77 -8.21
N GLY A 711 -0.50 4.62 -7.16
CA GLY A 711 -0.11 4.98 -5.80
C GLY A 711 0.84 4.02 -5.11
N GLU A 712 0.81 2.75 -5.50
CA GLU A 712 1.76 1.76 -5.02
C GLU A 712 2.19 0.82 -6.15
N TYR A 713 3.48 0.81 -6.44
CA TYR A 713 4.05 -0.23 -7.29
C TYR A 713 5.49 -0.57 -6.92
N ALA A 714 5.86 -1.83 -7.12
CA ALA A 714 7.25 -2.27 -7.12
C ALA A 714 7.40 -3.58 -7.88
N ALA A 715 8.56 -3.81 -8.48
CA ALA A 715 8.90 -5.15 -8.91
C ALA A 715 9.29 -6.00 -7.71
N ASN A 716 8.72 -7.20 -7.58
CA ASN A 716 9.08 -8.15 -6.55
C ASN A 716 10.27 -9.04 -6.98
N GLY A 717 10.76 -9.88 -6.07
CA GLY A 717 11.85 -10.82 -6.34
C GLY A 717 13.22 -10.38 -5.81
N ASN A 718 14.22 -11.26 -5.95
CA ASN A 718 15.47 -11.19 -5.18
C ASN A 718 16.61 -10.41 -5.85
N ASN A 719 16.52 -10.09 -7.14
CA ASN A 719 17.59 -9.41 -7.88
C ASN A 719 17.29 -7.92 -8.01
N GLU A 720 18.03 -7.10 -7.26
CA GLU A 720 17.81 -5.65 -7.19
C GLU A 720 17.94 -4.95 -8.57
N VAL A 721 18.87 -5.40 -9.41
CA VAL A 721 19.07 -4.85 -10.76
C VAL A 721 17.94 -5.23 -11.71
N ASP A 722 17.45 -6.48 -11.68
CA ASP A 722 16.30 -6.89 -12.51
C ASP A 722 15.05 -6.06 -12.20
N ARG A 723 14.79 -5.82 -10.91
CA ARG A 723 13.67 -4.98 -10.45
C ARG A 723 13.78 -3.56 -10.99
N ALA A 724 14.91 -2.90 -10.73
CA ALA A 724 15.14 -1.53 -11.15
C ALA A 724 15.04 -1.35 -12.68
N LEU A 725 15.57 -2.30 -13.47
CA LEU A 725 15.48 -2.25 -14.93
C LEU A 725 14.04 -2.47 -15.42
N ALA A 726 13.30 -3.41 -14.82
CA ALA A 726 11.90 -3.64 -15.16
C ALA A 726 11.02 -2.42 -14.82
N GLU A 727 11.21 -1.84 -13.63
CA GLU A 727 10.55 -0.61 -13.20
C GLU A 727 10.91 0.58 -14.11
N GLY A 728 12.17 0.70 -14.53
CA GLY A 728 12.60 1.75 -15.45
C GLY A 728 11.97 1.63 -16.84
N ILE A 729 11.86 0.40 -17.38
CA ILE A 729 11.11 0.13 -18.61
C ILE A 729 9.65 0.54 -18.43
N HIS A 730 9.03 0.14 -17.31
CA HIS A 730 7.66 0.50 -17.00
C HIS A 730 7.44 2.01 -16.91
N LEU A 731 8.33 2.74 -16.25
CA LEU A 731 8.26 4.20 -16.15
C LEU A 731 8.37 4.89 -17.52
N CYS A 732 9.04 4.29 -18.52
CA CYS A 732 8.98 4.80 -19.89
C CYS A 732 7.56 4.72 -20.47
N ASN A 733 6.82 3.64 -20.15
CA ASN A 733 5.44 3.44 -20.57
C ASN A 733 4.47 4.33 -19.79
N VAL A 734 4.74 4.57 -18.51
CA VAL A 734 4.00 5.53 -17.69
C VAL A 734 4.16 6.94 -18.25
N GLU A 735 5.39 7.38 -18.60
CA GLU A 735 5.59 8.68 -19.28
C GLU A 735 4.93 8.72 -20.66
N ARG A 736 4.99 7.62 -21.43
CA ARG A 736 4.26 7.51 -22.69
C ARG A 736 2.76 7.65 -22.49
N ASN A 737 2.20 7.30 -21.34
CA ASN A 737 0.78 7.44 -21.02
C ASN A 737 0.52 8.50 -19.93
N GLY A 738 1.38 9.53 -19.83
CA GLY A 738 1.23 10.58 -18.82
C GLY A 738 0.01 11.50 -19.01
N ASP A 739 -0.77 11.29 -20.07
CA ASP A 739 -2.11 11.84 -20.29
C ASP A 739 -3.23 11.05 -19.59
N VAL A 740 -2.95 9.80 -19.20
CA VAL A 740 -3.82 8.92 -18.40
C VAL A 740 -3.31 8.87 -16.96
N VAL A 741 -2.03 8.54 -16.77
CA VAL A 741 -1.38 8.44 -15.46
C VAL A 741 -0.79 9.80 -15.10
N GLU A 742 -1.36 10.47 -14.11
CA GLU A 742 -0.91 11.81 -13.70
C GLU A 742 0.05 11.79 -12.52
N MET A 743 0.06 10.70 -11.74
CA MET A 743 0.90 10.54 -10.56
C MET A 743 1.33 9.07 -10.44
N ALA A 744 2.51 8.82 -9.88
CA ALA A 744 3.03 7.50 -9.57
C ALA A 744 3.98 7.55 -8.36
N SER A 745 3.92 6.53 -7.50
CA SER A 745 4.83 6.38 -6.36
C SER A 745 5.19 4.92 -6.08
N TYR A 746 6.49 4.67 -5.94
CA TYR A 746 6.99 3.37 -5.52
C TYR A 746 6.67 3.14 -4.04
N ALA A 747 6.37 1.90 -3.66
CA ALA A 747 6.09 1.50 -2.29
C ALA A 747 6.73 0.14 -1.93
N PRO A 748 7.10 -0.10 -0.67
CA PRO A 748 7.26 0.87 0.42
C PRO A 748 8.55 1.68 0.32
N LEU A 749 8.60 2.86 0.97
CA LEU A 749 9.73 3.78 0.87
C LEU A 749 10.92 3.41 1.75
N LEU A 750 10.68 3.05 3.01
CA LEU A 750 11.70 2.92 4.05
C LEU A 750 11.58 1.59 4.79
N CYS A 751 12.74 0.98 5.09
CA CYS A 751 12.82 -0.19 5.94
C CYS A 751 14.02 -0.13 6.88
N LYS A 752 13.76 -0.22 8.18
CA LYS A 752 14.83 -0.34 9.17
C LYS A 752 15.42 -1.76 9.14
N ASP A 753 16.73 -1.86 9.11
CA ASP A 753 17.47 -3.13 9.14
C ASP A 753 17.00 -4.01 10.31
N GLY A 754 16.58 -5.24 10.01
CA GLY A 754 16.05 -6.20 11.00
C GLY A 754 14.55 -6.09 11.32
N TYR A 755 13.85 -5.13 10.73
CA TYR A 755 12.43 -4.83 11.01
C TYR A 755 11.52 -4.91 9.78
N ALA A 756 11.95 -5.57 8.71
CA ALA A 756 11.19 -5.69 7.48
C ALA A 756 9.82 -6.33 7.70
N ASN A 757 8.75 -5.58 7.41
CA ASN A 757 7.39 -6.08 7.25
C ASN A 757 7.09 -6.46 5.79
N TRP A 758 7.83 -5.86 4.85
CA TRP A 758 7.69 -6.04 3.41
C TRP A 758 9.08 -6.14 2.77
N ASN A 759 9.15 -6.64 1.54
CA ASN A 759 10.37 -6.65 0.73
C ASN A 759 10.00 -6.77 -0.76
N PRO A 760 10.52 -5.91 -1.64
CA PRO A 760 11.51 -4.86 -1.38
C PRO A 760 10.98 -3.52 -0.90
N ASP A 761 11.91 -2.69 -0.41
CA ASP A 761 11.73 -1.29 -0.05
C ASP A 761 12.71 -0.41 -0.82
N MET A 762 12.36 0.85 -1.08
CA MET A 762 13.21 1.76 -1.86
C MET A 762 14.54 2.06 -1.16
N MET A 763 14.52 2.19 0.17
CA MET A 763 15.72 2.47 0.97
C MET A 763 15.72 1.67 2.27
N TYR A 764 16.91 1.21 2.64
CA TYR A 764 17.17 0.50 3.90
C TYR A 764 18.01 1.37 4.82
N PHE A 765 17.78 1.31 6.13
CA PHE A 765 18.50 2.17 7.07
C PHE A 765 18.69 1.52 8.45
N ASN A 766 19.68 2.02 9.17
CA ASN A 766 19.84 1.76 10.61
C ASN A 766 19.98 3.09 11.36
N ASN A 767 20.44 3.09 12.61
CA ASN A 767 20.46 4.30 13.45
C ASN A 767 21.35 5.44 12.92
N ASN A 768 22.27 5.19 11.98
CA ASN A 768 23.18 6.23 11.47
C ASN A 768 23.52 6.15 9.97
N LYS A 769 23.01 5.14 9.25
CA LYS A 769 23.28 4.93 7.82
C LYS A 769 21.99 4.71 7.05
N VAL A 770 22.02 5.13 5.78
CA VAL A 770 20.96 4.94 4.79
C VAL A 770 21.58 4.32 3.54
N ARG A 771 20.96 3.27 3.01
CA ARG A 771 21.30 2.60 1.76
C ARG A 771 20.16 2.77 0.77
N ALA A 772 20.43 3.52 -0.30
CA ALA A 772 19.56 3.59 -1.46
C ALA A 772 19.70 2.33 -2.32
N THR A 773 18.59 1.86 -2.89
CA THR A 773 18.59 0.72 -3.81
C THR A 773 18.83 1.12 -5.27
N GLU A 774 18.99 0.16 -6.18
CA GLU A 774 18.97 0.41 -7.63
C GLU A 774 17.62 1.00 -8.08
N SER A 775 16.51 0.55 -7.48
CA SER A 775 15.18 1.13 -7.73
C SER A 775 15.14 2.61 -7.35
N TYR A 776 15.76 3.02 -6.22
CA TYR A 776 15.90 4.43 -5.87
C TYR A 776 16.61 5.23 -6.98
N GLN A 777 17.68 4.70 -7.59
CA GLN A 777 18.40 5.41 -8.65
C GLN A 777 17.52 5.64 -9.88
N VAL A 778 16.72 4.63 -10.25
CA VAL A 778 15.76 4.72 -11.34
C VAL A 778 14.67 5.76 -11.03
N GLN A 779 14.03 5.69 -9.85
CA GLN A 779 13.02 6.67 -9.45
C GLN A 779 13.60 8.11 -9.46
N LYS A 780 14.80 8.30 -8.91
CA LYS A 780 15.51 9.59 -8.93
C LYS A 780 15.75 10.08 -10.35
N MET A 781 16.22 9.22 -11.26
CA MET A 781 16.45 9.58 -12.66
C MET A 781 15.17 10.07 -13.32
N PHE A 782 14.05 9.38 -13.14
CA PHE A 782 12.78 9.78 -13.74
C PHE A 782 12.22 11.07 -13.14
N SER A 783 12.30 11.23 -11.82
CA SER A 783 11.81 12.44 -11.13
C SER A 783 12.62 13.69 -11.44
N VAL A 784 13.96 13.61 -11.36
CA VAL A 784 14.87 14.75 -11.57
C VAL A 784 14.88 15.20 -13.03
N HIS A 785 14.69 14.28 -13.97
CA HIS A 785 14.67 14.53 -15.40
C HIS A 785 13.24 14.42 -15.97
N SER A 786 12.27 15.00 -15.26
CA SER A 786 10.88 15.08 -15.68
C SER A 786 10.62 16.22 -16.68
N GLY A 787 9.44 16.21 -17.30
CA GLY A 787 8.94 17.23 -18.20
C GLY A 787 7.42 17.26 -18.19
N ASP A 788 6.82 18.23 -18.88
CA ASP A 788 5.37 18.42 -19.03
C ASP A 788 4.87 18.16 -20.46
N VAL A 789 5.79 17.81 -21.37
CA VAL A 789 5.49 17.42 -22.75
C VAL A 789 6.20 16.11 -23.07
N TYR A 790 5.44 15.07 -23.43
CA TYR A 790 5.97 13.85 -24.02
C TYR A 790 6.16 14.03 -25.52
N ILE A 791 7.26 13.53 -26.06
CA ILE A 791 7.62 13.52 -27.48
C ILE A 791 7.66 12.08 -27.94
N ALA A 792 6.86 11.75 -28.96
CA ALA A 792 6.78 10.40 -29.48
C ALA A 792 8.13 9.92 -30.02
N SER A 793 8.45 8.66 -29.78
CA SER A 793 9.66 8.03 -30.28
C SER A 793 9.41 6.59 -30.73
N ASP A 794 10.03 6.19 -31.83
CA ASP A 794 9.97 4.84 -32.40
C ASP A 794 11.33 4.15 -32.29
N LEU A 795 11.40 3.11 -31.45
CA LEU A 795 12.56 2.22 -31.35
C LEU A 795 12.44 1.09 -32.37
N GLN A 796 13.36 1.10 -33.34
CA GLN A 796 13.47 0.10 -34.39
C GLN A 796 14.45 -0.99 -33.96
N LEU A 797 13.88 -2.05 -33.37
CA LEU A 797 14.57 -3.23 -32.87
C LEU A 797 13.64 -4.45 -33.03
N PRO A 798 14.16 -5.68 -33.29
CA PRO A 798 13.32 -6.88 -33.35
C PRO A 798 12.51 -7.09 -32.07
N GLU A 799 11.26 -7.53 -32.18
CA GLU A 799 10.29 -7.61 -31.08
C GLU A 799 10.78 -8.45 -29.88
N VAL A 800 11.50 -9.54 -30.15
CA VAL A 800 12.11 -10.39 -29.12
C VAL A 800 13.15 -9.66 -28.26
N LEU A 801 13.78 -8.60 -28.79
CA LEU A 801 14.73 -7.74 -28.09
C LEU A 801 14.08 -6.45 -27.59
N LYS A 802 13.11 -5.91 -28.33
CA LYS A 802 12.44 -4.62 -28.06
C LYS A 802 11.84 -4.55 -26.66
N ARG A 803 11.22 -5.65 -26.20
CA ARG A 803 10.65 -5.74 -24.85
C ARG A 803 11.68 -5.55 -23.70
N TYR A 804 12.97 -5.69 -23.97
CA TYR A 804 14.03 -5.51 -22.97
C TYR A 804 14.68 -4.11 -23.02
N VAL A 805 14.09 -3.18 -23.77
CA VAL A 805 14.59 -1.82 -23.92
C VAL A 805 13.46 -0.81 -23.74
N GLY A 806 13.55 0.00 -22.70
CA GLY A 806 12.64 1.14 -22.46
C GLY A 806 13.23 2.43 -23.01
N VAL A 807 12.39 3.26 -23.64
CA VAL A 807 12.79 4.59 -24.14
C VAL A 807 11.70 5.61 -23.84
N SER A 808 12.11 6.78 -23.34
CA SER A 808 11.20 7.91 -23.12
C SER A 808 11.79 9.27 -23.52
N VAL A 809 10.96 9.98 -24.28
CA VAL A 809 10.98 11.35 -24.82
C VAL A 809 10.32 12.45 -23.98
N VAL A 810 10.96 13.19 -23.06
CA VAL A 810 10.23 14.26 -22.34
C VAL A 810 10.89 15.64 -22.45
N LYS A 811 10.07 16.69 -22.51
CA LYS A 811 10.49 18.09 -22.50
C LYS A 811 9.88 18.81 -21.30
N ASP A 812 10.71 19.56 -20.60
CA ASP A 812 10.27 20.57 -19.63
C ASP A 812 10.07 21.90 -20.37
N SER A 813 8.81 22.31 -20.54
CA SER A 813 8.46 23.53 -21.28
C SER A 813 8.99 24.80 -20.61
N LYS A 814 9.15 24.81 -19.27
CA LYS A 814 9.62 25.97 -18.51
C LYS A 814 11.11 26.22 -18.75
N SER A 815 11.94 25.17 -18.74
CA SER A 815 13.38 25.29 -18.98
C SER A 815 13.79 25.09 -20.44
N GLY A 816 12.92 24.53 -21.27
CA GLY A 816 13.20 24.15 -22.65
C GLY A 816 14.04 22.87 -22.81
N LYS A 817 14.45 22.23 -21.72
CA LYS A 817 15.28 21.02 -21.75
C LYS A 817 14.51 19.81 -22.26
N VAL A 818 15.15 19.00 -23.10
CA VAL A 818 14.64 17.73 -23.60
C VAL A 818 15.51 16.60 -23.04
N TRP A 819 14.87 15.61 -22.44
CA TRP A 819 15.50 14.46 -21.82
C TRP A 819 15.13 13.18 -22.56
N LEU A 820 16.15 12.45 -23.01
CA LEU A 820 16.03 11.09 -23.48
C LEU A 820 16.44 10.14 -22.36
N LYS A 821 15.53 9.26 -21.95
CA LYS A 821 15.79 8.17 -20.99
C LYS A 821 15.85 6.86 -21.75
N ILE A 822 16.87 6.05 -21.48
CA ILE A 822 17.00 4.70 -22.05
C ILE A 822 17.29 3.73 -20.93
N VAL A 823 16.54 2.63 -20.91
CA VAL A 823 16.73 1.50 -20.01
C VAL A 823 17.05 0.28 -20.85
N ASN A 824 18.27 -0.22 -20.76
CA ASN A 824 18.73 -1.40 -21.47
C ASN A 824 18.84 -2.57 -20.50
N SER A 825 17.88 -3.49 -20.52
CA SER A 825 17.93 -4.70 -19.69
C SER A 825 18.63 -5.87 -20.36
N LEU A 826 19.12 -5.70 -21.59
CA LEU A 826 19.85 -6.73 -22.33
C LEU A 826 21.28 -6.89 -21.77
N PRO A 827 21.85 -8.10 -21.86
CA PRO A 827 23.23 -8.39 -21.46
C PRO A 827 24.29 -7.90 -22.48
N ARG A 828 23.91 -7.02 -23.41
CA ARG A 828 24.80 -6.44 -24.44
C ARG A 828 24.70 -4.93 -24.46
N THR A 829 25.76 -4.29 -24.93
CA THR A 829 25.78 -2.85 -25.21
C THR A 829 24.80 -2.52 -26.33
N LEU A 830 23.92 -1.55 -26.13
CA LEU A 830 22.99 -1.08 -27.15
C LEU A 830 23.53 0.20 -27.77
N LYS A 831 23.80 0.17 -29.08
CA LYS A 831 24.15 1.35 -29.87
C LYS A 831 22.92 1.86 -30.62
N LEU A 832 22.49 3.07 -30.28
CA LEU A 832 21.34 3.74 -30.87
C LEU A 832 21.78 4.84 -31.83
N LYS A 833 21.35 4.74 -33.08
CA LYS A 833 21.43 5.82 -34.07
C LYS A 833 20.16 6.66 -33.96
N LEU A 834 20.27 7.87 -33.41
CA LEU A 834 19.15 8.79 -33.24
C LEU A 834 18.90 9.59 -34.52
N SER A 835 17.64 9.81 -34.82
CA SER A 835 17.19 10.66 -35.94
C SER A 835 15.88 11.37 -35.58
N GLY A 836 15.47 12.35 -36.39
CA GLY A 836 14.29 13.18 -36.13
C GLY A 836 14.69 14.50 -35.47
N LEU A 837 14.42 14.66 -34.18
CA LEU A 837 14.74 15.89 -33.42
C LEU A 837 16.24 16.24 -33.42
N THR A 838 17.11 15.23 -33.38
CA THR A 838 18.57 15.39 -33.44
C THR A 838 19.19 14.19 -34.16
N GLN A 839 20.42 14.36 -34.68
CA GLN A 839 21.22 13.29 -35.25
C GLN A 839 22.44 13.03 -34.37
N LYS A 840 22.43 11.92 -33.65
CA LYS A 840 23.47 11.56 -32.67
C LYS A 840 23.59 10.05 -32.56
N GLU A 841 24.75 9.55 -32.18
CA GLU A 841 24.91 8.17 -31.72
C GLU A 841 25.02 8.14 -30.20
N ILE A 842 24.27 7.23 -29.57
CA ILE A 842 24.32 6.98 -28.13
C ILE A 842 24.63 5.51 -27.92
N GLU A 843 25.51 5.22 -26.96
CA GLU A 843 25.77 3.87 -26.48
C GLU A 843 25.36 3.78 -25.02
N ILE A 844 24.66 2.70 -24.66
CA ILE A 844 24.33 2.34 -23.28
C ILE A 844 24.83 0.92 -23.02
N GLY A 845 25.54 0.74 -21.89
CA GLY A 845 26.10 -0.54 -21.52
C GLY A 845 25.03 -1.60 -21.23
N PRO A 846 25.44 -2.87 -21.06
CA PRO A 846 24.54 -3.96 -20.71
C PRO A 846 23.92 -3.71 -19.33
N ARG A 847 22.61 -4.02 -19.19
CA ARG A 847 21.90 -3.98 -17.91
C ARG A 847 22.04 -2.65 -17.15
N GLN A 848 21.79 -1.55 -17.85
CA GLN A 848 21.95 -0.19 -17.34
C GLN A 848 20.74 0.69 -17.71
N SER A 849 20.52 1.74 -16.92
CA SER A 849 19.63 2.85 -17.24
C SER A 849 20.41 4.16 -17.22
N ASN A 850 20.10 5.08 -18.13
CA ASN A 850 20.76 6.38 -18.18
C ASN A 850 19.87 7.43 -18.88
N VAL A 851 20.26 8.70 -18.75
CA VAL A 851 19.54 9.86 -19.29
C VAL A 851 20.49 10.81 -20.02
N TRP A 852 20.04 11.38 -21.13
CA TRP A 852 20.78 12.33 -21.94
C TRP A 852 19.94 13.59 -22.18
N ALA A 853 20.59 14.75 -22.14
CA ALA A 853 20.00 15.96 -22.72
C ALA A 853 20.12 15.90 -24.25
N LEU A 854 19.01 16.16 -24.96
CA LEU A 854 18.96 16.22 -26.43
C LEU A 854 19.11 17.63 -26.98
#